data_AF-A0AAD2PV08-F1
#
_entry.id   AF-A0AAD2PV08-F1
#
_cell.length_a   1.000
_cell.length_b   1.000
_cell.length_c   1.000
_cell.angle_alpha   90.00
_cell.angle_beta   90.00
_cell.angle_gamma   90.00
#
_symmetry.space_group_name_H-M   'P 1'
#
loop_
_entity.id
_entity.type
_entity.pdbx_description
1 polymer ?
#
loop_
_entity_poly.entity_id
_entity_poly.type
_entity_poly.pdbx_seq_one_letter_code
_entity_poly.pdbx_strand_id
1 'polypeptide(L)'
;MKKGNEENEPPSTPKKLDDFELSSSRFQASPSPTIKSKPQTPQLPAVPQALFITLSKSSEASVGTASTSLGRSIHNLKTDRLPSRQLSVTVSARTILFVIGVVAFSFYGFFYSSAILQPFGQQQQQEQQEQSSNGKVRFRMQRSLEQEKQRRQILHQIEESAHNMVPCLFDTNAVCRFDYIGKFLEDNPPIPNTVHRLLRSVPSYRRIPHDKANDRDYQAQHLTNDPKDPQVLDATNATLNEYNPTILPLYKTVISNGTETLVSNLDEKLLDELTGRYHPSFSDAQADEVKYLAITRSTNHYPRCIGFQKHVDKGYFWVNYPGLVLLDENLLPIDGADVLIDLEKFYFTDRNTRVFQDFTLYAARTTKSNLNKDQLFLITNGMFVVPIDIRRVPLETRAGDHPEWTTKITTPNVGPEYVYGAGLQIKLTRSRGVVPHKVFLRMNPSARIVKGKNVHFFESLSGKDYVEVWPYNEHSVQEVDFFIDNFTTFSHYAWTIKGEVSKPDEDNRPSFVSEAKFIPMKNPVNRGTGCCADLTLADGRQVKVGVAHSVLKEGIYLHRFYAFVPKYPFKIVKLSGLFCLGHMLETDGDVQNHWLSKKEGSFDKRHTEMGGPTYDCPDITFASGITNLIGHGNDYIIISYGVDDCYSRSIIVHKKKIELLMFQSKPNATDVLYQ
;
A
#
# COMPACT_ATOMS: atom_id res chain seq x y z
N MET A 1 -67.27 -9.71 -26.44
CA MET A 1 -67.18 -11.05 -27.06
C MET A 1 -65.96 -11.77 -26.50
N LYS A 2 -66.15 -13.04 -26.14
CA LYS A 2 -65.25 -14.02 -25.49
C LYS A 2 -64.87 -13.81 -24.01
N LYS A 3 -65.55 -14.64 -23.21
CA LYS A 3 -65.36 -15.04 -21.80
C LYS A 3 -64.17 -15.99 -21.65
N GLY A 4 -63.66 -16.10 -20.42
CA GLY A 4 -62.89 -17.25 -19.92
C GLY A 4 -62.62 -17.10 -18.42
N ASN A 5 -63.35 -17.87 -17.61
CA ASN A 5 -63.29 -17.98 -16.14
C ASN A 5 -62.18 -18.95 -15.69
N GLU A 6 -62.08 -19.10 -14.35
CA GLU A 6 -61.53 -20.22 -13.55
C GLU A 6 -60.08 -20.04 -13.07
N GLU A 7 -59.70 -20.34 -11.82
CA GLU A 7 -60.40 -20.64 -10.56
C GLU A 7 -59.33 -20.58 -9.45
N ASN A 8 -59.78 -20.44 -8.20
CA ASN A 8 -58.95 -20.39 -7.00
C ASN A 8 -58.49 -21.80 -6.57
N GLU A 9 -57.24 -21.93 -6.13
CA GLU A 9 -56.82 -22.95 -5.14
C GLU A 9 -55.80 -22.37 -4.13
N PRO A 10 -55.79 -22.89 -2.87
CA PRO A 10 -55.19 -22.22 -1.72
C PRO A 10 -53.70 -22.58 -1.49
N PRO A 11 -52.95 -21.78 -0.71
CA PRO A 11 -51.56 -22.08 -0.40
C PRO A 11 -51.46 -23.18 0.67
N SER A 12 -50.68 -24.20 0.34
CA SER A 12 -50.23 -25.28 1.21
C SER A 12 -49.26 -24.78 2.27
N THR A 13 -49.55 -25.12 3.53
CA THR A 13 -48.65 -25.00 4.68
C THR A 13 -47.57 -26.07 4.62
N PRO A 14 -46.34 -25.77 5.05
CA PRO A 14 -45.53 -26.81 5.66
C PRO A 14 -44.98 -26.42 7.04
N LYS A 15 -45.34 -27.29 7.99
CA LYS A 15 -44.52 -27.90 9.05
C LYS A 15 -43.88 -26.99 10.11
N LYS A 16 -44.51 -27.02 11.28
CA LYS A 16 -43.86 -26.90 12.59
C LYS A 16 -42.64 -27.84 12.63
N LEU A 17 -41.47 -27.29 12.96
CA LEU A 17 -40.33 -28.05 13.46
C LEU A 17 -40.38 -28.01 14.99
N ASP A 18 -40.16 -29.18 15.58
CA ASP A 18 -40.23 -29.47 16.99
C ASP A 18 -39.15 -28.74 17.81
N ASP A 19 -39.54 -28.45 19.05
CA ASP A 19 -38.71 -27.94 20.13
C ASP A 19 -37.49 -28.84 20.38
N PHE A 20 -36.28 -28.26 20.27
CA PHE A 20 -35.05 -28.87 20.76
C PHE A 20 -34.62 -28.15 22.04
N GLU A 21 -34.85 -28.81 23.17
CA GLU A 21 -34.38 -28.40 24.50
C GLU A 21 -32.84 -28.30 24.53
N LEU A 22 -32.35 -27.12 24.92
CA LEU A 22 -30.94 -26.88 25.25
C LEU A 22 -30.64 -27.49 26.63
N SER A 23 -30.06 -28.69 26.64
CA SER A 23 -29.43 -29.23 27.84
C SER A 23 -28.10 -28.52 28.11
N SER A 24 -28.07 -27.81 29.23
CA SER A 24 -26.86 -27.21 29.79
C SER A 24 -25.89 -28.31 30.27
N SER A 25 -24.69 -28.38 29.68
CA SER A 25 -23.59 -29.18 30.23
C SER A 25 -22.44 -28.26 30.65
N ARG A 26 -22.22 -28.24 31.97
CA ARG A 26 -21.06 -27.66 32.64
C ARG A 26 -19.80 -28.40 32.19
N PHE A 27 -18.84 -27.68 31.60
CA PHE A 27 -17.47 -28.16 31.51
C PHE A 27 -16.67 -27.68 32.72
N GLN A 28 -16.31 -28.65 33.58
CA GLN A 28 -15.31 -28.50 34.63
C GLN A 28 -13.92 -28.48 33.99
N ALA A 29 -13.13 -27.46 34.32
CA ALA A 29 -11.72 -27.40 33.98
C ALA A 29 -10.94 -28.44 34.82
N SER A 30 -10.17 -29.30 34.15
CA SER A 30 -9.14 -30.14 34.77
C SER A 30 -7.74 -29.61 34.42
N PRO A 31 -6.77 -29.70 35.36
CA PRO A 31 -5.50 -28.99 35.26
C PRO A 31 -4.47 -29.67 34.35
N SER A 32 -3.62 -28.83 33.74
CA SER A 32 -2.52 -29.18 32.84
C SER A 32 -1.45 -30.08 33.50
N PRO A 33 -0.90 -31.07 32.79
CA PRO A 33 0.24 -31.84 33.28
C PRO A 33 1.56 -31.12 33.04
N THR A 34 2.36 -31.02 34.11
CA THR A 34 3.73 -30.51 34.10
C THR A 34 4.68 -31.52 33.47
N ILE A 35 5.27 -31.21 32.31
CA ILE A 35 6.34 -32.01 31.71
C ILE A 35 7.69 -31.39 32.11
N LYS A 36 8.46 -32.15 32.90
CA LYS A 36 9.88 -31.89 33.18
C LYS A 36 10.72 -32.41 32.00
N SER A 37 11.44 -31.54 31.30
CA SER A 37 12.49 -31.93 30.36
C SER A 37 13.88 -31.72 30.97
N LYS A 38 14.72 -32.76 30.90
CA LYS A 38 16.17 -32.70 31.13
C LYS A 38 16.86 -32.21 29.85
N PRO A 39 17.98 -31.47 29.93
CA PRO A 39 18.73 -31.04 28.75
C PRO A 39 19.62 -32.19 28.23
N GLN A 40 19.48 -32.52 26.95
CA GLN A 40 20.46 -33.30 26.19
C GLN A 40 21.23 -32.34 25.28
N THR A 41 22.55 -32.34 25.43
CA THR A 41 23.51 -31.63 24.57
C THR A 41 23.70 -32.41 23.26
N PRO A 42 23.56 -31.80 22.07
CA PRO A 42 23.91 -32.48 20.83
C PRO A 42 25.41 -32.33 20.52
N GLN A 43 26.05 -33.48 20.29
CA GLN A 43 27.40 -33.59 19.72
C GLN A 43 27.40 -33.19 18.24
N LEU A 44 28.37 -32.38 17.84
CA LEU A 44 28.71 -32.05 16.45
C LEU A 44 29.37 -33.25 15.75
N PRO A 45 28.99 -33.60 14.51
CA PRO A 45 29.78 -34.51 13.69
C PRO A 45 30.86 -33.75 12.92
N ALA A 46 32.02 -34.41 12.81
CA ALA A 46 33.26 -33.93 12.21
C ALA A 46 33.16 -33.69 10.69
N VAL A 47 33.87 -32.65 10.24
CA VAL A 47 34.09 -32.29 8.82
C VAL A 47 35.30 -33.06 8.29
N PRO A 48 35.22 -33.75 7.13
CA PRO A 48 36.41 -34.27 6.47
C PRO A 48 37.06 -33.20 5.58
N GLN A 49 38.37 -33.02 5.77
CA GLN A 49 39.28 -32.25 4.93
C GLN A 49 39.65 -33.04 3.66
N ALA A 50 39.59 -32.39 2.50
CA ALA A 50 40.36 -32.63 1.26
C ALA A 50 39.79 -31.66 0.20
N LEU A 51 40.49 -31.07 -0.77
CA LEU A 51 41.78 -31.33 -1.38
C LEU A 51 42.18 -30.01 -2.10
N PHE A 52 43.41 -29.53 -1.92
CA PHE A 52 43.97 -28.43 -2.71
C PHE A 52 44.39 -28.97 -4.09
N ILE A 53 43.87 -28.37 -5.17
CA ILE A 53 44.44 -28.50 -6.52
C ILE A 53 44.76 -27.11 -7.05
N THR A 54 46.05 -26.78 -7.02
CA THR A 54 46.68 -25.73 -7.82
C THR A 54 46.88 -26.23 -9.23
N LEU A 55 46.40 -25.49 -10.24
CA LEU A 55 46.86 -25.63 -11.62
C LEU A 55 47.25 -24.26 -12.20
N SER A 56 48.35 -24.32 -12.92
CA SER A 56 49.26 -23.25 -13.35
C SER A 56 48.90 -22.64 -14.71
N LYS A 57 49.50 -21.47 -14.96
CA LYS A 57 49.61 -20.74 -16.23
C LYS A 57 50.01 -21.60 -17.44
N SER A 58 49.44 -21.25 -18.60
CA SER A 58 50.05 -21.24 -19.96
C SER A 58 48.99 -20.65 -20.91
N SER A 59 49.22 -19.97 -22.02
CA SER A 59 50.37 -19.39 -22.72
C SER A 59 49.74 -18.67 -23.93
N GLU A 60 50.52 -17.81 -24.57
CA GLU A 60 50.19 -17.01 -25.75
C GLU A 60 49.67 -17.85 -26.94
N ALA A 61 48.83 -17.21 -27.78
CA ALA A 61 48.87 -17.38 -29.23
C ALA A 61 48.15 -16.22 -29.93
N SER A 62 48.92 -15.43 -30.67
CA SER A 62 48.51 -14.47 -31.68
C SER A 62 48.25 -15.16 -33.02
N VAL A 63 47.17 -14.82 -33.73
CA VAL A 63 47.10 -14.87 -35.21
C VAL A 63 46.27 -13.69 -35.69
N GLY A 64 46.82 -12.91 -36.63
CA GLY A 64 46.18 -11.73 -37.22
C GLY A 64 45.55 -11.95 -38.60
N THR A 65 45.51 -10.85 -39.35
CA THR A 65 44.99 -10.61 -40.71
C THR A 65 43.48 -10.41 -40.83
N ALA A 66 42.93 -9.56 -41.70
CA ALA A 66 43.32 -8.31 -42.38
C ALA A 66 42.10 -7.87 -43.21
N SER A 67 42.14 -6.64 -43.73
CA SER A 67 41.45 -6.15 -44.94
C SER A 67 40.07 -5.48 -44.75
N THR A 68 40.03 -4.14 -44.81
CA THR A 68 39.50 -3.28 -45.92
C THR A 68 38.00 -3.03 -45.85
N SER A 69 37.40 -1.90 -46.25
CA SER A 69 37.74 -0.52 -46.59
C SER A 69 36.39 0.09 -47.04
N LEU A 70 36.21 1.41 -46.93
CA LEU A 70 35.19 2.30 -47.53
C LEU A 70 34.55 3.14 -46.41
N GLY A 71 34.82 4.44 -46.24
CA GLY A 71 35.13 5.46 -47.22
C GLY A 71 33.88 6.30 -47.45
N ARG A 72 33.73 7.42 -46.73
CA ARG A 72 33.02 8.61 -47.22
C ARG A 72 33.46 9.86 -46.45
N SER A 73 33.88 10.82 -47.26
CA SER A 73 34.39 12.15 -46.96
C SER A 73 33.22 13.15 -46.84
N ILE A 74 33.57 14.41 -46.58
CA ILE A 74 32.77 15.66 -46.65
C ILE A 74 32.17 16.06 -45.27
N HIS A 75 32.30 17.28 -44.69
CA HIS A 75 32.72 18.60 -45.14
C HIS A 75 33.41 19.40 -44.00
N ASN A 76 34.31 20.31 -44.41
CA ASN A 76 34.88 21.40 -43.63
C ASN A 76 33.84 22.30 -42.95
N LEU A 77 34.13 22.78 -41.74
CA LEU A 77 33.79 24.14 -41.31
C LEU A 77 34.82 24.62 -40.27
N LYS A 78 35.55 25.67 -40.67
CA LYS A 78 36.37 26.53 -39.81
C LYS A 78 35.44 27.36 -38.91
N THR A 79 35.82 27.57 -37.66
CA THR A 79 35.72 28.88 -36.98
C THR A 79 36.56 28.88 -35.69
N ASP A 80 37.59 29.73 -35.73
CA ASP A 80 38.12 30.66 -34.72
C ASP A 80 38.31 30.28 -33.23
N ARG A 81 39.54 30.59 -32.80
CA ARG A 81 40.08 30.57 -31.44
C ARG A 81 39.86 31.91 -30.71
N LEU A 82 39.95 31.81 -29.37
CA LEU A 82 40.36 32.81 -28.33
C LEU A 82 39.21 33.32 -27.42
N PRO A 83 39.49 33.68 -26.15
CA PRO A 83 39.80 32.72 -25.06
C PRO A 83 38.95 32.99 -23.80
N SER A 84 38.63 31.93 -23.04
CA SER A 84 38.02 32.06 -21.72
C SER A 84 39.06 32.43 -20.66
N ARG A 85 38.81 33.53 -19.95
CA ARG A 85 39.54 33.95 -18.76
C ARG A 85 39.28 32.97 -17.62
N GLN A 86 40.38 32.45 -17.05
CA GLN A 86 40.41 31.85 -15.72
C GLN A 86 40.18 32.93 -14.66
N LEU A 87 39.31 32.64 -13.69
CA LEU A 87 39.34 33.28 -12.38
C LEU A 87 39.31 32.16 -11.34
N SER A 88 40.51 31.83 -10.86
CA SER A 88 40.75 31.01 -9.68
C SER A 88 40.63 31.93 -8.46
N VAL A 89 39.67 31.63 -7.57
CA VAL A 89 39.69 32.17 -6.20
C VAL A 89 40.19 31.06 -5.30
N THR A 90 41.43 31.24 -4.84
CA THR A 90 42.07 30.45 -3.79
C THR A 90 41.67 31.06 -2.44
N VAL A 91 40.99 30.29 -1.58
CA VAL A 91 40.84 30.65 -0.16
C VAL A 91 41.91 29.89 0.62
N SER A 92 42.86 30.65 1.15
CA SER A 92 44.01 30.20 1.92
C SER A 92 43.64 29.93 3.37
N ALA A 93 43.94 28.72 3.85
CA ALA A 93 43.98 28.35 5.25
C ALA A 93 45.33 28.74 5.90
N ARG A 94 45.27 29.42 7.06
CA ARG A 94 46.33 29.50 8.11
C ARG A 94 45.60 29.71 9.45
N THR A 95 45.57 28.75 10.37
CA THR A 95 46.61 28.37 11.36
C THR A 95 46.96 29.50 12.33
N ILE A 96 46.42 29.41 13.56
CA ILE A 96 47.06 29.89 14.80
C ILE A 96 46.89 28.79 15.86
N LEU A 97 47.98 28.48 16.55
CA LEU A 97 48.20 27.39 17.50
C LEU A 97 48.81 28.00 18.78
N PHE A 98 48.72 27.27 19.90
CA PHE A 98 49.29 27.49 21.26
C PHE A 98 48.46 28.39 22.20
N VAL A 99 48.17 28.03 23.47
CA VAL A 99 49.05 27.48 24.52
C VAL A 99 48.31 26.57 25.53
N ILE A 100 49.08 25.63 26.09
CA ILE A 100 48.85 24.58 27.11
C ILE A 100 48.62 25.14 28.53
N GLY A 101 47.81 24.46 29.34
CA GLY A 101 47.73 24.69 30.80
C GLY A 101 47.25 23.46 31.58
N VAL A 102 48.20 22.62 31.98
CA VAL A 102 48.06 21.46 32.88
C VAL A 102 48.07 21.94 34.34
N VAL A 103 47.12 21.49 35.17
CA VAL A 103 47.35 21.27 36.62
C VAL A 103 46.63 19.99 37.07
N ALA A 104 47.43 19.09 37.64
CA ALA A 104 47.04 17.84 38.27
C ALA A 104 47.13 17.95 39.81
N PHE A 105 46.72 16.87 40.49
CA PHE A 105 46.83 16.58 41.95
C PHE A 105 45.73 17.22 42.84
N SER A 106 45.03 16.48 43.71
CA SER A 106 45.57 15.52 44.68
C SER A 106 44.61 14.38 45.07
N PHE A 107 45.22 13.25 45.40
CA PHE A 107 44.65 12.05 46.01
C PHE A 107 45.05 11.98 47.51
N TYR A 108 44.30 11.18 48.28
CA TYR A 108 44.59 10.60 49.61
C TYR A 108 44.18 11.31 50.92
N GLY A 109 43.23 10.67 51.62
CA GLY A 109 43.45 10.16 52.99
C GLY A 109 42.54 10.71 54.09
N PHE A 110 41.62 9.89 54.63
CA PHE A 110 41.67 9.38 56.02
C PHE A 110 40.45 8.52 56.38
N PHE A 111 40.72 7.46 57.15
CA PHE A 111 39.80 6.47 57.69
C PHE A 111 39.29 6.85 59.10
N TYR A 112 38.11 6.32 59.46
CA TYR A 112 37.54 6.03 60.79
C TYR A 112 37.13 7.15 61.77
N SER A 113 35.81 7.21 62.06
CA SER A 113 35.18 7.10 63.39
C SER A 113 33.64 7.05 63.21
N SER A 114 32.98 5.91 63.46
CA SER A 114 32.12 5.63 64.64
C SER A 114 31.03 6.69 64.86
N ALA A 115 29.73 6.48 64.64
CA ALA A 115 28.76 5.54 65.21
C ALA A 115 27.59 6.39 65.78
N ILE A 116 26.37 5.87 65.67
CA ILE A 116 25.12 6.31 66.34
C ILE A 116 24.39 7.51 65.69
N LEU A 117 23.38 7.21 64.85
CA LEU A 117 22.04 7.82 64.88
C LEU A 117 21.04 6.98 64.05
N GLN A 118 19.80 6.98 64.50
CA GLN A 118 18.71 6.00 64.33
C GLN A 118 18.10 5.85 62.91
N PRO A 119 17.33 4.76 62.67
CA PRO A 119 16.57 4.57 61.44
C PRO A 119 15.18 5.23 61.55
N PHE A 120 14.98 6.35 60.86
CA PHE A 120 13.66 6.98 60.71
C PHE A 120 13.30 7.32 59.24
N GLY A 121 13.98 6.69 58.27
CA GLY A 121 13.85 7.03 56.84
C GLY A 121 13.11 6.02 55.95
N GLN A 122 12.78 4.81 56.43
CA GLN A 122 12.18 3.78 55.57
C GLN A 122 10.64 3.87 55.44
N GLN A 123 9.96 4.46 56.43
CA GLN A 123 8.49 4.57 56.39
C GLN A 123 8.01 5.71 55.47
N GLN A 124 8.76 6.83 55.40
CA GLN A 124 8.45 7.92 54.46
C GLN A 124 8.71 7.54 52.99
N GLN A 125 9.68 6.67 52.71
CA GLN A 125 9.91 6.20 51.33
C GLN A 125 8.82 5.23 50.85
N GLN A 126 8.28 4.39 51.75
CA GLN A 126 7.13 3.53 51.40
C GLN A 126 5.83 4.33 51.20
N GLU A 127 5.54 5.32 52.05
CA GLU A 127 4.35 6.17 51.87
C GLU A 127 4.44 7.04 50.61
N GLN A 128 5.61 7.55 50.25
CA GLN A 128 5.79 8.29 48.99
C GLN A 128 5.67 7.38 47.76
N GLN A 129 6.09 6.11 47.86
CA GLN A 129 5.99 5.15 46.76
C GLN A 129 4.54 4.68 46.56
N GLU A 130 3.76 4.47 47.63
CA GLU A 130 2.33 4.16 47.56
C GLU A 130 1.48 5.35 47.08
N GLN A 131 1.82 6.58 47.50
CA GLN A 131 1.15 7.78 46.98
C GLN A 131 1.45 7.99 45.49
N SER A 132 2.68 7.69 45.04
CA SER A 132 3.07 7.73 43.63
C SER A 132 2.35 6.68 42.79
N SER A 133 2.23 5.44 43.29
CA SER A 133 1.50 4.38 42.57
C SER A 133 0.01 4.67 42.47
N ASN A 134 -0.61 5.17 43.54
CA ASN A 134 -2.04 5.54 43.53
C ASN A 134 -2.32 6.73 42.60
N GLY A 135 -1.42 7.73 42.55
CA GLY A 135 -1.49 8.82 41.60
C GLY A 135 -1.44 8.36 40.13
N LYS A 136 -0.55 7.40 39.82
CA LYS A 136 -0.39 6.85 38.47
C LYS A 136 -1.61 6.04 38.01
N VAL A 137 -2.24 5.28 38.91
CA VAL A 137 -3.48 4.54 38.61
C VAL A 137 -4.64 5.49 38.36
N ARG A 138 -4.81 6.52 39.21
CA ARG A 138 -5.88 7.52 39.05
C ARG A 138 -5.74 8.30 37.74
N PHE A 139 -4.52 8.70 37.38
CA PHE A 139 -4.24 9.40 36.13
C PHE A 139 -4.56 8.53 34.90
N ARG A 140 -4.20 7.23 34.93
CA ARG A 140 -4.53 6.28 33.86
C ARG A 140 -6.03 6.08 33.69
N MET A 141 -6.76 5.93 34.80
CA MET A 141 -8.21 5.77 34.77
C MET A 141 -8.90 7.02 34.22
N GLN A 142 -8.47 8.22 34.63
CA GLN A 142 -9.03 9.47 34.12
C GLN A 142 -8.75 9.68 32.62
N ARG A 143 -7.53 9.37 32.15
CA ARG A 143 -7.20 9.42 30.73
C ARG A 143 -8.02 8.44 29.90
N SER A 144 -8.22 7.21 30.41
CA SER A 144 -9.06 6.20 29.75
C SER A 144 -10.53 6.65 29.67
N LEU A 145 -11.05 7.30 30.71
CA LEU A 145 -12.42 7.81 30.72
C LEU A 145 -12.60 8.97 29.73
N GLU A 146 -11.63 9.87 29.64
CA GLU A 146 -11.68 10.99 28.68
C GLU A 146 -11.58 10.50 27.23
N GLN A 147 -10.72 9.52 26.96
CA GLN A 147 -10.64 8.87 25.65
C GLN A 147 -11.95 8.19 25.26
N GLU A 148 -12.59 7.47 26.18
CA GLU A 148 -13.89 6.84 25.94
C GLU A 148 -14.99 7.88 25.70
N LYS A 149 -14.98 9.00 26.44
CA LYS A 149 -15.92 10.11 26.22
C LYS A 149 -15.72 10.75 24.84
N GLN A 150 -14.49 11.03 24.45
CA GLN A 150 -14.16 11.55 23.13
C GLN A 150 -14.60 10.58 22.02
N ARG A 151 -14.36 9.28 22.22
CA ARG A 151 -14.79 8.23 21.28
C ARG A 151 -16.31 8.22 21.10
N ARG A 152 -17.07 8.27 22.19
CA ARG A 152 -18.54 8.35 22.14
C ARG A 152 -19.03 9.61 21.41
N GLN A 153 -18.38 10.75 21.64
CA GLN A 153 -18.71 11.99 20.95
C GLN A 153 -18.48 11.87 19.44
N ILE A 154 -17.36 11.28 19.01
CA ILE A 154 -17.08 11.02 17.60
C ILE A 154 -18.12 10.08 16.98
N LEU A 155 -18.48 9.00 17.68
CA LEU A 155 -19.51 8.06 17.20
C LEU A 155 -20.87 8.75 17.03
N HIS A 156 -21.28 9.57 17.98
CA HIS A 156 -22.50 10.36 17.88
C HIS A 156 -22.46 11.33 16.69
N GLN A 157 -21.34 12.05 16.48
CA GLN A 157 -21.16 12.94 15.34
C GLN A 157 -21.23 12.19 14.00
N ILE A 158 -20.70 10.97 13.94
CA ILE A 158 -20.79 10.12 12.74
C ILE A 158 -22.23 9.72 12.46
N GLU A 159 -22.99 9.33 13.48
CA GLU A 159 -24.40 8.97 13.32
C GLU A 159 -25.24 10.19 12.89
N GLU A 160 -25.03 11.35 13.50
CA GLU A 160 -25.67 12.60 13.12
C GLU A 160 -25.32 13.00 11.66
N SER A 161 -24.04 12.92 11.28
CA SER A 161 -23.58 13.17 9.91
C SER A 161 -24.24 12.19 8.93
N ALA A 162 -24.40 10.90 9.30
CA ALA A 162 -25.09 9.93 8.46
C ALA A 162 -26.56 10.30 8.22
N HIS A 163 -27.30 10.69 9.27
CA HIS A 163 -28.70 11.11 9.15
C HIS A 163 -28.85 12.36 8.26
N ASN A 164 -27.92 13.31 8.39
CA ASN A 164 -27.98 14.57 7.66
C ASN A 164 -27.52 14.45 6.21
N MET A 165 -26.41 13.75 5.96
CA MET A 165 -25.79 13.67 4.63
C MET A 165 -26.36 12.54 3.78
N VAL A 166 -26.79 11.45 4.40
CA VAL A 166 -27.22 10.23 3.71
C VAL A 166 -28.53 9.70 4.27
N PRO A 167 -29.61 10.51 4.28
CA PRO A 167 -30.89 10.12 4.86
C PRO A 167 -31.48 8.85 4.21
N CYS A 168 -31.12 8.58 2.94
CA CYS A 168 -31.55 7.38 2.22
C CYS A 168 -31.12 6.05 2.86
N LEU A 169 -30.14 6.07 3.77
CA LEU A 169 -29.74 4.89 4.53
C LEU A 169 -30.82 4.44 5.53
N PHE A 170 -31.64 5.38 5.99
CA PHE A 170 -32.65 5.17 7.04
C PHE A 170 -34.07 5.01 6.47
N ASP A 171 -34.28 5.32 5.19
CA ASP A 171 -35.54 5.12 4.48
C ASP A 171 -35.42 3.95 3.49
N THR A 172 -36.17 2.88 3.75
CA THR A 172 -36.14 1.66 2.93
C THR A 172 -36.58 1.84 1.48
N ASN A 173 -37.28 2.93 1.17
CA ASN A 173 -37.75 3.24 -0.18
C ASN A 173 -36.89 4.30 -0.87
N ALA A 174 -36.01 4.97 -0.12
CA ALA A 174 -35.15 5.98 -0.68
C ALA A 174 -34.04 5.37 -1.53
N VAL A 175 -33.62 6.14 -2.53
CA VAL A 175 -32.51 5.78 -3.41
C VAL A 175 -31.35 6.70 -3.11
N CYS A 176 -30.17 6.12 -2.91
CA CYS A 176 -28.99 6.86 -2.55
C CYS A 176 -28.24 7.38 -3.78
N ARG A 177 -27.96 8.68 -3.77
CA ARG A 177 -27.05 9.34 -4.69
C ARG A 177 -25.61 8.87 -4.48
N PHE A 178 -24.86 8.67 -5.55
CA PHE A 178 -23.49 8.13 -5.49
C PHE A 178 -22.50 9.05 -4.77
N ASP A 179 -22.58 10.35 -5.06
CA ASP A 179 -21.71 11.41 -4.56
C ASP A 179 -21.94 11.72 -3.08
N TYR A 180 -23.17 11.52 -2.57
CA TYR A 180 -23.49 11.74 -1.16
C TYR A 180 -22.82 10.72 -0.25
N ILE A 181 -22.75 9.46 -0.70
CA ILE A 181 -22.03 8.40 0.02
C ILE A 181 -20.53 8.70 0.06
N GLY A 182 -19.95 9.13 -1.07
CA GLY A 182 -18.55 9.56 -1.15
C GLY A 182 -18.25 10.69 -0.17
N LYS A 183 -19.07 11.74 -0.21
CA LYS A 183 -18.94 12.89 0.71
C LYS A 183 -19.05 12.46 2.17
N PHE A 184 -19.99 11.58 2.52
CA PHE A 184 -20.11 11.06 3.87
C PHE A 184 -18.87 10.30 4.32
N LEU A 185 -18.24 9.50 3.44
CA LEU A 185 -16.99 8.81 3.75
C LEU A 185 -15.84 9.79 4.02
N GLU A 186 -15.75 10.85 3.23
CA GLU A 186 -14.69 11.87 3.28
C GLU A 186 -14.87 12.93 4.37
N ASP A 187 -16.06 13.03 4.96
CA ASP A 187 -16.42 14.07 5.92
C ASP A 187 -15.72 13.91 7.28
N ASN A 188 -15.24 15.02 7.85
CA ASN A 188 -14.74 15.13 9.23
C ASN A 188 -13.73 14.06 9.72
N PRO A 189 -12.70 13.68 8.94
CA PRO A 189 -11.63 12.89 9.51
C PRO A 189 -10.80 13.78 10.47
N PRO A 190 -10.31 13.27 11.61
CA PRO A 190 -9.42 14.03 12.49
C PRO A 190 -8.06 14.32 11.84
N ILE A 191 -7.77 13.61 10.75
CA ILE A 191 -6.52 13.71 9.99
C ILE A 191 -6.92 14.04 8.56
N PRO A 192 -6.27 15.02 7.92
CA PRO A 192 -6.54 15.34 6.53
C PRO A 192 -6.42 14.11 5.62
N ASN A 193 -7.33 14.02 4.64
CA ASN A 193 -7.08 13.16 3.48
C ASN A 193 -5.81 13.63 2.78
N THR A 194 -5.17 12.81 1.94
CA THR A 194 -3.90 13.16 1.30
C THR A 194 -3.99 13.00 -0.21
N VAL A 195 -3.52 14.00 -0.95
CA VAL A 195 -3.21 13.88 -2.38
C VAL A 195 -1.74 13.51 -2.49
N HIS A 196 -1.44 12.39 -3.13
CA HIS A 196 -0.05 11.98 -3.25
C HIS A 196 0.63 12.81 -4.33
N ARG A 197 1.61 13.63 -3.94
CA ARG A 197 2.47 14.31 -4.92
C ARG A 197 3.25 13.32 -5.76
N LEU A 198 3.61 13.76 -6.96
CA LEU A 198 4.59 13.09 -7.81
C LEU A 198 5.90 12.87 -7.03
N LEU A 199 6.44 11.66 -7.06
CA LEU A 199 7.64 11.30 -6.30
C LEU A 199 8.81 12.24 -6.61
N ARG A 200 9.64 12.54 -5.59
CA ARG A 200 10.80 13.42 -5.77
C ARG A 200 11.90 12.75 -6.60
N SER A 201 11.86 11.44 -6.74
CA SER A 201 12.67 10.66 -7.67
C SER A 201 12.39 11.00 -9.13
N VAL A 202 11.16 11.36 -9.51
CA VAL A 202 10.86 11.75 -10.89
C VAL A 202 11.73 12.94 -11.27
N PRO A 203 12.57 12.89 -12.31
CA PRO A 203 13.42 14.02 -12.66
C PRO A 203 12.62 15.28 -12.97
N SER A 204 13.11 16.46 -12.61
CA SER A 204 12.39 17.73 -12.79
C SER A 204 11.95 17.98 -14.23
N TYR A 205 12.76 17.58 -15.23
CA TYR A 205 12.43 17.70 -16.66
C TYR A 205 11.28 16.78 -17.11
N ARG A 206 10.90 15.79 -16.29
CA ARG A 206 9.76 14.90 -16.51
C ARG A 206 8.54 15.27 -15.66
N ARG A 207 8.58 16.42 -14.98
CA ARG A 207 7.45 16.95 -14.21
C ARG A 207 6.81 18.08 -14.99
N ILE A 208 5.52 18.33 -14.74
CA ILE A 208 4.88 19.57 -15.12
C ILE A 208 5.14 20.59 -14.02
N PRO A 209 5.87 21.69 -14.29
CA PRO A 209 6.00 22.80 -13.35
C PRO A 209 4.63 23.40 -13.01
N HIS A 210 4.48 23.92 -11.79
CA HIS A 210 3.22 24.51 -11.33
C HIS A 210 2.74 25.68 -12.18
N ASP A 211 3.66 26.53 -12.64
CA ASP A 211 3.38 27.67 -13.54
C ASP A 211 2.98 27.22 -14.95
N LYS A 212 3.20 25.94 -15.29
CA LYS A 212 2.81 25.30 -16.55
C LYS A 212 1.59 24.40 -16.43
N ALA A 213 0.92 24.37 -15.27
CA ALA A 213 -0.27 23.54 -15.04
C ALA A 213 -1.48 23.92 -15.92
N ASN A 214 -1.51 25.14 -16.47
CA ASN A 214 -2.54 25.62 -17.41
C ASN A 214 -2.07 25.72 -18.87
N ASP A 215 -0.78 25.53 -19.12
CA ASP A 215 -0.18 25.67 -20.45
C ASP A 215 -0.39 24.36 -21.25
N ARG A 216 -1.51 24.30 -21.98
CA ARG A 216 -1.89 23.11 -22.77
C ARG A 216 -0.85 22.75 -23.83
N ASP A 217 -0.21 23.74 -24.43
CA ASP A 217 0.81 23.52 -25.46
C ASP A 217 2.08 22.96 -24.84
N TYR A 218 2.52 23.49 -23.70
CA TYR A 218 3.62 22.91 -22.92
C TYR A 218 3.33 21.45 -22.56
N GLN A 219 2.13 21.17 -22.04
CA GLN A 219 1.72 19.82 -21.66
C GLN A 219 1.68 18.88 -22.86
N ALA A 220 1.13 19.31 -23.99
CA ALA A 220 1.11 18.53 -25.23
C ALA A 220 2.52 18.22 -25.73
N GLN A 221 3.41 19.21 -25.74
CA GLN A 221 4.80 19.04 -26.18
C GLN A 221 5.57 18.06 -25.28
N HIS A 222 5.42 18.18 -23.96
CA HIS A 222 6.11 17.32 -22.98
C HIS A 222 5.49 15.93 -22.83
N LEU A 223 4.30 15.70 -23.38
CA LEU A 223 3.72 14.36 -23.53
C LEU A 223 4.15 13.66 -24.82
N THR A 224 4.43 14.42 -25.89
CA THR A 224 4.57 13.86 -27.24
C THR A 224 6.01 13.73 -27.73
N ASN A 225 6.97 14.44 -27.13
CA ASN A 225 8.39 14.49 -27.49
C ASN A 225 8.67 14.54 -29.00
N ASP A 226 8.97 15.76 -29.42
CA ASP A 226 9.40 16.25 -30.73
C ASP A 226 8.32 16.43 -31.82
N PRO A 227 7.79 17.66 -32.00
CA PRO A 227 6.90 17.97 -33.13
C PRO A 227 7.59 17.85 -34.51
N LYS A 228 8.91 17.65 -34.58
CA LYS A 228 9.69 17.57 -35.82
C LYS A 228 10.05 16.14 -36.24
N ASP A 229 10.01 15.16 -35.34
CA ASP A 229 10.24 13.76 -35.69
C ASP A 229 9.33 12.81 -34.90
N PRO A 230 8.08 12.59 -35.36
CA PRO A 230 7.13 11.67 -34.73
C PRO A 230 7.58 10.19 -34.73
N GLN A 231 8.75 9.85 -35.30
CA GLN A 231 9.31 8.49 -35.26
C GLN A 231 10.35 8.28 -34.15
N VAL A 232 10.87 9.34 -33.53
CA VAL A 232 11.83 9.25 -32.41
C VAL A 232 11.13 9.56 -31.10
N LEU A 233 10.22 8.67 -30.70
CA LEU A 233 9.62 8.69 -29.36
C LEU A 233 10.69 8.33 -28.32
N ASP A 234 11.42 9.33 -27.83
CA ASP A 234 12.25 9.15 -26.66
C ASP A 234 11.38 9.19 -25.39
N ALA A 235 10.83 8.03 -25.03
CA ALA A 235 10.00 7.86 -23.85
C ALA A 235 10.72 8.26 -22.53
N THR A 236 12.04 8.48 -22.55
CA THR A 236 12.78 8.92 -21.36
C THR A 236 12.59 10.39 -21.01
N ASN A 237 12.11 11.22 -21.95
CA ASN A 237 11.87 12.65 -21.68
C ASN A 237 10.40 13.00 -21.43
N ALA A 238 9.49 12.04 -21.64
CA ALA A 238 8.06 12.31 -21.50
C ALA A 238 7.70 12.55 -20.03
N THR A 239 6.76 13.48 -19.82
CA THR A 239 6.20 13.76 -18.49
C THR A 239 5.69 12.49 -17.84
N LEU A 240 5.91 12.34 -16.53
CA LEU A 240 5.34 11.26 -15.74
C LEU A 240 4.21 11.78 -14.85
N ASN A 241 3.12 11.02 -14.81
CA ASN A 241 2.02 11.19 -13.87
C ASN A 241 1.96 9.98 -12.93
N GLU A 242 1.50 10.19 -11.71
CA GLU A 242 1.36 9.15 -10.70
C GLU A 242 -0.09 8.94 -10.31
N TYR A 243 -0.54 7.68 -10.30
CA TYR A 243 -1.88 7.32 -9.83
C TYR A 243 -1.90 5.86 -9.34
N ASN A 244 -3.05 5.42 -8.80
CA ASN A 244 -3.28 4.09 -8.22
C ASN A 244 -2.30 3.71 -7.09
N PRO A 245 -2.27 4.47 -5.98
CA PRO A 245 -1.36 4.18 -4.88
C PRO A 245 -1.85 2.96 -4.09
N THR A 246 -0.94 2.09 -3.66
CA THR A 246 -1.23 1.08 -2.63
C THR A 246 -0.32 1.29 -1.44
N ILE A 247 -0.85 1.16 -0.23
CA ILE A 247 -0.13 1.47 1.00
C ILE A 247 -0.03 0.20 1.85
N LEU A 248 1.20 -0.18 2.17
CA LEU A 248 1.53 -1.27 3.08
C LEU A 248 1.84 -0.68 4.47
N PRO A 249 1.02 -0.94 5.50
CA PRO A 249 1.34 -0.54 6.87
C PRO A 249 2.52 -1.37 7.40
N LEU A 250 3.51 -0.71 8.00
CA LEU A 250 4.66 -1.39 8.63
C LEU A 250 4.38 -1.77 10.09
N TYR A 251 3.36 -1.17 10.69
CA TYR A 251 2.92 -1.42 12.06
C TYR A 251 1.40 -1.66 12.10
N LYS A 252 0.94 -2.16 13.24
CA LYS A 252 -0.47 -2.20 13.63
C LYS A 252 -0.62 -1.55 14.99
N THR A 253 -1.76 -0.89 15.17
CA THR A 253 -2.16 -0.33 16.46
C THR A 253 -2.72 -1.42 17.36
N VAL A 254 -2.15 -1.59 18.55
CA VAL A 254 -2.66 -2.49 19.60
C VAL A 254 -2.99 -1.66 20.83
N ILE A 255 -4.24 -1.77 21.27
CA ILE A 255 -4.72 -1.11 22.48
C ILE A 255 -4.76 -2.16 23.59
N SER A 256 -3.93 -1.99 24.61
CA SER A 256 -3.90 -2.85 25.80
C SER A 256 -4.01 -2.00 27.06
N ASN A 257 -5.01 -2.28 27.89
CA ASN A 257 -5.29 -1.50 29.12
C ASN A 257 -5.41 0.02 28.86
N GLY A 258 -6.07 0.41 27.76
CA GLY A 258 -6.23 1.80 27.34
C GLY A 258 -4.95 2.49 26.86
N THR A 259 -3.82 1.76 26.76
CA THR A 259 -2.58 2.29 26.19
C THR A 259 -2.45 1.82 24.75
N GLU A 260 -2.30 2.77 23.85
CA GLU A 260 -2.00 2.52 22.45
C GLU A 260 -0.50 2.20 22.29
N THR A 261 -0.22 1.11 21.60
CA THR A 261 1.14 0.65 21.28
C THR A 261 1.20 0.26 19.81
N LEU A 262 2.29 0.64 19.15
CA LEU A 262 2.57 0.20 17.79
C LEU A 262 3.38 -1.09 17.86
N VAL A 263 2.90 -2.12 17.15
CA VAL A 263 3.65 -3.38 17.00
C VAL A 263 3.74 -3.70 15.52
N SER A 264 4.84 -4.31 15.08
CA SER A 264 4.96 -4.80 13.71
C SER A 264 4.69 -6.31 13.67
N ASN A 265 4.13 -6.79 12.56
CA ASN A 265 4.12 -8.21 12.23
C ASN A 265 5.19 -8.54 11.17
N LEU A 266 6.06 -7.59 10.84
CA LEU A 266 7.25 -7.83 10.03
C LEU A 266 8.37 -8.39 10.90
N ASP A 267 9.26 -9.16 10.28
CA ASP A 267 10.53 -9.55 10.90
C ASP A 267 11.33 -8.30 11.27
N GLU A 268 12.00 -8.33 12.43
CA GLU A 268 12.72 -7.16 12.96
C GLU A 268 13.78 -6.67 11.97
N LYS A 269 14.47 -7.59 11.30
CA LYS A 269 15.47 -7.22 10.29
C LYS A 269 14.83 -6.53 9.09
N LEU A 270 13.71 -7.06 8.58
CA LEU A 270 12.99 -6.44 7.46
C LEU A 270 12.48 -5.05 7.84
N LEU A 271 11.94 -4.91 9.06
CA LEU A 271 11.47 -3.62 9.56
C LEU A 271 12.60 -2.62 9.71
N ASP A 272 13.73 -3.02 10.29
CA ASP A 272 14.90 -2.17 10.47
C ASP A 272 15.47 -1.75 9.11
N GLU A 273 15.56 -2.65 8.14
CA GLU A 273 15.97 -2.35 6.76
C GLU A 273 15.05 -1.32 6.10
N LEU A 274 13.73 -1.47 6.22
CA LEU A 274 12.75 -0.53 5.67
C LEU A 274 12.79 0.85 6.34
N THR A 275 12.90 0.89 7.67
CA THR A 275 12.88 2.15 8.44
C THR A 275 14.23 2.87 8.42
N GLY A 276 15.31 2.14 8.15
CA GLY A 276 16.69 2.61 8.20
C GLY A 276 17.37 2.40 9.55
N ARG A 277 16.69 1.83 10.56
CA ARG A 277 17.25 1.69 11.92
C ARG A 277 18.55 0.90 11.98
N TYR A 278 18.77 -0.02 11.03
CA TYR A 278 20.02 -0.77 10.90
C TYR A 278 21.26 0.11 10.60
N HIS A 279 21.07 1.34 10.09
CA HIS A 279 22.14 2.18 9.59
C HIS A 279 22.40 3.39 10.51
N PRO A 280 23.65 3.65 10.92
CA PRO A 280 23.98 4.67 11.94
C PRO A 280 23.66 6.12 11.53
N SER A 281 23.40 6.38 10.26
CA SER A 281 22.98 7.70 9.76
C SER A 281 21.51 8.03 10.04
N PHE A 282 20.70 7.06 10.46
CA PHE A 282 19.33 7.28 10.86
C PHE A 282 19.24 7.12 12.37
N SER A 283 18.78 8.16 13.06
CA SER A 283 18.42 8.05 14.47
C SER A 283 17.16 7.21 14.66
N ASP A 284 16.95 6.67 15.86
CA ASP A 284 15.71 5.95 16.21
C ASP A 284 14.47 6.80 15.94
N ALA A 285 14.52 8.11 16.22
CA ALA A 285 13.41 9.03 15.93
C ALA A 285 13.09 9.09 14.42
N GLN A 286 14.10 9.18 13.55
CA GLN A 286 13.90 9.20 12.09
C GLN A 286 13.44 7.86 11.54
N ALA A 287 13.81 6.74 12.18
CA ALA A 287 13.30 5.42 11.84
C ALA A 287 11.83 5.26 12.30
N ASP A 288 11.51 5.77 13.49
CA ASP A 288 10.18 5.74 14.08
C ASP A 288 9.18 6.63 13.33
N GLU A 289 9.62 7.67 12.64
CA GLU A 289 8.79 8.47 11.72
C GLU A 289 8.17 7.63 10.60
N VAL A 290 8.86 6.58 10.13
CA VAL A 290 8.40 5.75 9.01
C VAL A 290 7.26 4.84 9.47
N LYS A 291 6.05 5.00 8.91
CA LYS A 291 4.87 4.18 9.25
C LYS A 291 4.39 3.28 8.12
N TYR A 292 4.58 3.72 6.88
CA TYR A 292 4.07 3.00 5.71
C TYR A 292 5.12 2.91 4.60
N LEU A 293 4.97 1.89 3.76
CA LEU A 293 5.59 1.82 2.45
C LEU A 293 4.49 1.89 1.41
N ALA A 294 4.51 2.91 0.56
CA ALA A 294 3.58 3.04 -0.54
C ALA A 294 4.24 2.66 -1.87
N ILE A 295 3.43 2.06 -2.76
CA ILE A 295 3.77 1.82 -4.14
C ILE A 295 2.77 2.56 -5.04
N THR A 296 3.28 3.27 -6.05
CA THR A 296 2.49 3.99 -7.04
C THR A 296 2.88 3.55 -8.43
N ARG A 297 2.01 3.82 -9.41
CA ARG A 297 2.37 3.72 -10.81
C ARG A 297 2.69 5.10 -11.34
N SER A 298 3.93 5.32 -11.73
CA SER A 298 4.32 6.50 -12.51
C SER A 298 4.36 6.14 -14.00
N THR A 299 3.71 6.91 -14.86
CA THR A 299 3.65 6.60 -16.29
C THR A 299 3.59 7.85 -17.14
N ASN A 300 4.10 7.75 -18.37
CA ASN A 300 3.96 8.76 -19.42
C ASN A 300 2.66 8.62 -20.22
N HIS A 301 1.82 7.66 -19.84
CA HIS A 301 0.52 7.43 -20.43
C HIS A 301 -0.54 8.33 -19.75
N TYR A 302 -1.76 8.40 -20.30
CA TYR A 302 -2.95 9.13 -19.79
C TYR A 302 -3.08 10.60 -20.15
N PRO A 303 -3.58 10.87 -21.37
CA PRO A 303 -3.88 12.23 -21.78
C PRO A 303 -5.13 12.84 -21.13
N ARG A 304 -5.96 12.08 -20.41
CA ARG A 304 -7.22 12.58 -19.83
C ARG A 304 -6.98 13.72 -18.84
N CYS A 305 -5.85 13.71 -18.15
CA CYS A 305 -5.42 14.74 -17.21
C CYS A 305 -5.25 16.10 -17.85
N ILE A 306 -4.96 16.07 -19.15
CA ILE A 306 -4.64 17.22 -19.97
C ILE A 306 -5.75 17.46 -21.01
N GLY A 307 -6.75 16.57 -21.09
CA GLY A 307 -7.88 16.65 -22.02
C GLY A 307 -7.61 16.10 -23.43
N PHE A 308 -6.49 15.40 -23.66
CA PHE A 308 -6.09 14.90 -25.00
C PHE A 308 -6.62 13.49 -25.31
N GLN A 309 -7.93 13.25 -25.19
CA GLN A 309 -8.45 11.88 -25.30
C GLN A 309 -8.29 11.22 -26.69
N LYS A 310 -8.07 11.99 -27.75
CA LYS A 310 -8.14 11.51 -29.16
C LYS A 310 -6.81 11.05 -29.79
N HIS A 311 -5.66 11.18 -29.14
CA HIS A 311 -4.36 10.97 -29.81
C HIS A 311 -3.63 9.66 -29.49
N VAL A 312 -4.12 8.83 -28.58
CA VAL A 312 -3.39 7.65 -28.07
C VAL A 312 -3.26 6.50 -29.08
N ASP A 313 -4.15 6.42 -30.07
CA ASP A 313 -4.26 5.24 -30.94
C ASP A 313 -3.10 5.07 -31.94
N LYS A 314 -2.16 6.01 -32.00
CA LYS A 314 -1.03 5.99 -32.96
C LYS A 314 0.32 5.77 -32.25
N GLY A 315 0.64 4.52 -31.93
CA GLY A 315 2.04 4.09 -31.73
C GLY A 315 2.80 4.63 -30.50
N TYR A 316 2.14 5.26 -29.53
CA TYR A 316 2.81 5.77 -28.32
C TYR A 316 3.41 4.62 -27.49
N PHE A 317 4.69 4.74 -27.14
CA PHE A 317 5.36 3.86 -26.19
C PHE A 317 4.99 4.26 -24.76
N TRP A 318 4.20 3.42 -24.10
CA TRP A 318 3.87 3.60 -22.69
C TRP A 318 4.95 2.95 -21.85
N VAL A 319 5.47 3.70 -20.89
CA VAL A 319 6.39 3.18 -19.89
C VAL A 319 5.71 3.32 -18.55
N ASN A 320 5.78 2.26 -17.76
CA ASN A 320 5.24 2.22 -16.41
C ASN A 320 6.38 1.93 -15.45
N TYR A 321 6.51 2.79 -14.46
CA TYR A 321 7.51 2.69 -13.42
C TYR A 321 6.78 2.43 -12.09
N PRO A 322 7.08 1.37 -11.34
CA PRO A 322 6.73 1.34 -9.92
C PRO A 322 7.52 2.42 -9.18
N GLY A 323 6.79 3.38 -8.61
CA GLY A 323 7.31 4.33 -7.63
C GLY A 323 7.14 3.74 -6.23
N LEU A 324 8.20 3.78 -5.42
CA LEU A 324 8.17 3.33 -4.04
C LEU A 324 8.56 4.50 -3.14
N VAL A 325 7.84 4.67 -2.03
CA VAL A 325 8.06 5.77 -1.09
C VAL A 325 7.72 5.37 0.33
N LEU A 326 8.54 5.79 1.28
CA LEU A 326 8.24 5.69 2.70
C LEU A 326 7.36 6.87 3.12
N LEU A 327 6.32 6.60 3.92
CA LEU A 327 5.40 7.61 4.43
C LEU A 327 5.40 7.66 5.95
N ASP A 328 5.13 8.85 6.49
CA ASP A 328 4.91 9.08 7.92
C ASP A 328 3.47 8.73 8.38
N GLU A 329 3.15 9.01 9.65
CA GLU A 329 1.81 8.75 10.22
C GLU A 329 0.67 9.53 9.54
N ASN A 330 0.98 10.68 8.92
CA ASN A 330 0.05 11.55 8.20
C ASN A 330 0.02 11.24 6.69
N LEU A 331 0.61 10.12 6.28
CA LEU A 331 0.73 9.70 4.87
C LEU A 331 1.55 10.67 4.02
N LEU A 332 2.40 11.50 4.64
CA LEU A 332 3.31 12.39 3.93
C LEU A 332 4.60 11.65 3.59
N PRO A 333 5.19 11.90 2.39
CA PRO A 333 6.45 11.27 2.02
C PRO A 333 7.60 11.66 2.94
N ILE A 334 8.35 10.67 3.40
CA ILE A 334 9.62 10.86 4.11
C ILE A 334 10.64 11.41 3.12
N ASP A 335 11.23 12.56 3.46
CA ASP A 335 12.12 13.28 2.57
C ASP A 335 13.35 12.45 2.19
N GLY A 336 13.53 12.27 0.89
CA GLY A 336 14.66 11.50 0.35
C GLY A 336 14.55 9.99 0.56
N ALA A 337 13.35 9.45 0.76
CA ALA A 337 13.10 8.02 0.89
C ALA A 337 12.11 7.53 -0.17
N ASP A 338 12.43 7.81 -1.42
CA ASP A 338 11.65 7.39 -2.58
C ASP A 338 12.52 6.99 -3.78
N VAL A 339 11.98 6.10 -4.62
CA VAL A 339 12.67 5.56 -5.79
C VAL A 339 11.68 5.17 -6.87
N LEU A 340 12.11 5.27 -8.12
CA LEU A 340 11.33 4.93 -9.30
C LEU A 340 12.12 3.93 -10.16
N ILE A 341 11.52 2.82 -10.59
CA ILE A 341 12.24 1.75 -11.31
C ILE A 341 11.61 1.51 -12.69
N ASP A 342 12.42 1.35 -13.74
CA ASP A 342 11.97 0.86 -15.05
C ASP A 342 12.01 -0.68 -15.10
N LEU A 343 10.93 -1.32 -14.61
CA LEU A 343 10.86 -2.79 -14.55
C LEU A 343 10.79 -3.45 -15.92
N GLU A 344 10.18 -2.79 -16.91
CA GLU A 344 10.05 -3.35 -18.24
C GLU A 344 11.43 -3.58 -18.85
N LYS A 345 12.28 -2.56 -18.81
CA LYS A 345 13.66 -2.71 -19.28
C LYS A 345 14.51 -3.65 -18.42
N PHE A 346 14.18 -3.81 -17.14
CA PHE A 346 14.89 -4.75 -16.26
C PHE A 346 14.65 -6.21 -16.68
N TYR A 347 13.41 -6.55 -17.03
CA TYR A 347 13.02 -7.93 -17.32
C TYR A 347 12.93 -8.27 -18.81
N PHE A 348 12.67 -7.28 -19.65
CA PHE A 348 12.45 -7.45 -21.08
C PHE A 348 13.49 -6.63 -21.85
N THR A 349 14.24 -7.31 -22.71
CA THR A 349 15.18 -6.66 -23.64
C THR A 349 14.48 -6.01 -24.82
N ASP A 350 13.20 -6.35 -25.06
CA ASP A 350 12.37 -5.80 -26.13
C ASP A 350 11.41 -4.71 -25.63
N ARG A 351 11.38 -3.58 -26.34
CA ARG A 351 10.71 -2.33 -25.95
C ARG A 351 9.16 -2.33 -25.99
N ASN A 352 8.50 -3.48 -26.14
CA ASN A 352 7.07 -3.50 -26.53
C ASN A 352 6.16 -4.32 -25.62
N THR A 353 6.60 -4.61 -24.40
CA THR A 353 5.85 -5.45 -23.47
C THR A 353 5.05 -4.59 -22.51
N ARG A 354 3.77 -4.30 -22.82
CA ARG A 354 2.77 -3.64 -21.93
C ARG A 354 2.40 -4.49 -20.71
N VAL A 355 3.41 -5.06 -20.05
CA VAL A 355 3.25 -6.17 -19.13
C VAL A 355 3.05 -5.67 -17.71
N PHE A 356 3.73 -4.58 -17.34
CA PHE A 356 3.64 -3.97 -16.03
C PHE A 356 2.78 -2.72 -16.13
N GLN A 357 1.63 -2.71 -15.45
CA GLN A 357 0.73 -1.55 -15.48
C GLN A 357 0.50 -1.07 -14.05
N ASP A 358 -0.28 -1.78 -13.24
CA ASP A 358 -0.46 -1.46 -11.83
C ASP A 358 0.35 -2.41 -10.96
N PHE A 359 0.60 -1.94 -9.74
CA PHE A 359 1.52 -2.53 -8.80
C PHE A 359 0.88 -2.59 -7.41
N THR A 360 1.19 -3.63 -6.66
CA THR A 360 0.81 -3.78 -5.26
C THR A 360 1.95 -4.45 -4.51
N LEU A 361 2.06 -4.17 -3.22
CA LEU A 361 3.01 -4.84 -2.33
C LEU A 361 2.27 -5.78 -1.40
N TYR A 362 2.91 -6.92 -1.11
CA TYR A 362 2.44 -7.85 -0.11
C TYR A 362 3.59 -8.36 0.74
N ALA A 363 3.41 -8.38 2.06
CA ALA A 363 4.36 -8.98 2.99
C ALA A 363 3.83 -10.35 3.42
N ALA A 364 4.67 -11.37 3.32
CA ALA A 364 4.32 -12.75 3.66
C ALA A 364 5.40 -13.43 4.51
N ARG A 365 5.05 -14.56 5.10
CA ARG A 365 5.98 -15.43 5.83
C ARG A 365 6.55 -16.46 4.86
N THR A 366 7.86 -16.53 4.76
CA THR A 366 8.57 -17.46 3.86
C THR A 366 9.27 -18.58 4.63
N THR A 367 9.39 -18.45 5.95
CA THR A 367 9.97 -19.46 6.83
C THR A 367 8.96 -19.97 7.86
N LYS A 368 8.75 -21.29 7.94
CA LYS A 368 7.79 -21.88 8.91
C LYS A 368 8.11 -21.59 10.37
N SER A 369 9.39 -21.40 10.69
CA SER A 369 9.84 -21.04 12.04
C SER A 369 9.70 -19.56 12.35
N ASN A 370 9.56 -18.70 11.34
CA ASN A 370 9.38 -17.27 11.56
C ASN A 370 7.88 -16.98 11.73
N LEU A 371 7.52 -16.44 12.89
CA LEU A 371 6.13 -16.06 13.17
C LEU A 371 5.75 -14.74 12.48
N ASN A 372 6.75 -13.95 12.09
CA ASN A 372 6.59 -12.66 11.44
C ASN A 372 6.87 -12.75 9.94
N LYS A 373 6.38 -11.75 9.20
CA LYS A 373 6.53 -11.62 7.75
C LYS A 373 7.95 -11.16 7.42
N ASP A 374 8.69 -11.99 6.71
CA ASP A 374 10.13 -11.83 6.47
C ASP A 374 10.47 -11.47 5.02
N GLN A 375 9.48 -11.40 4.13
CA GLN A 375 9.70 -11.08 2.72
C GLN A 375 8.60 -10.17 2.15
N LEU A 376 9.01 -9.19 1.35
CA LEU A 376 8.12 -8.41 0.49
C LEU A 376 8.01 -9.03 -0.91
N PHE A 377 6.81 -8.93 -1.46
CA PHE A 377 6.48 -9.35 -2.82
C PHE A 377 5.88 -8.18 -3.59
N LEU A 378 6.46 -7.87 -4.74
CA LEU A 378 5.87 -7.01 -5.74
C LEU A 378 4.88 -7.82 -6.59
N ILE A 379 3.64 -7.38 -6.62
CA ILE A 379 2.58 -7.94 -7.45
C ILE A 379 2.32 -6.96 -8.58
N THR A 380 2.26 -7.44 -9.82
CA THR A 380 1.92 -6.60 -10.97
C THR A 380 0.73 -7.14 -11.72
N ASN A 381 0.09 -6.26 -12.50
CA ASN A 381 -0.89 -6.68 -13.50
C ASN A 381 -0.30 -7.77 -14.40
N GLY A 382 -1.11 -8.79 -14.72
CA GLY A 382 -0.63 -9.98 -15.43
C GLY A 382 -0.12 -11.10 -14.51
N MET A 383 -0.28 -10.93 -13.19
CA MET A 383 -0.05 -11.92 -12.13
C MET A 383 1.42 -12.26 -11.86
N PHE A 384 2.32 -11.33 -12.15
CA PHE A 384 3.72 -11.48 -11.73
C PHE A 384 3.81 -11.18 -10.24
N VAL A 385 4.27 -12.15 -9.46
CA VAL A 385 4.62 -11.97 -8.05
C VAL A 385 6.13 -12.17 -7.93
N VAL A 386 6.82 -11.11 -7.52
CA VAL A 386 8.29 -11.03 -7.53
C VAL A 386 8.76 -10.76 -6.10
N PRO A 387 9.56 -11.64 -5.47
CA PRO A 387 10.16 -11.32 -4.18
C PRO A 387 11.17 -10.18 -4.34
N ILE A 388 11.02 -9.16 -3.52
CA ILE A 388 11.84 -7.95 -3.51
C ILE A 388 12.36 -7.68 -2.10
N ASP A 389 13.60 -7.20 -2.02
CA ASP A 389 14.15 -6.64 -0.79
C ASP A 389 14.25 -5.12 -0.97
N ILE A 390 13.82 -4.38 0.04
CA ILE A 390 13.89 -2.92 0.07
C ILE A 390 14.60 -2.52 1.36
N ARG A 391 15.56 -1.60 1.26
CA ARG A 391 16.12 -0.96 2.43
C ARG A 391 16.27 0.54 2.24
N ARG A 392 16.09 1.30 3.31
CA ARG A 392 16.39 2.73 3.36
C ARG A 392 17.88 2.95 3.50
N VAL A 393 18.44 3.87 2.73
CA VAL A 393 19.88 4.22 2.76
C VAL A 393 20.04 5.74 2.82
N PRO A 394 21.17 6.26 3.35
CA PRO A 394 21.48 7.68 3.24
C PRO A 394 21.52 8.17 1.80
N LEU A 395 21.16 9.43 1.56
CA LEU A 395 21.18 10.05 0.22
C LEU A 395 22.57 10.05 -0.44
N GLU A 396 23.63 10.08 0.37
CA GLU A 396 25.01 10.11 -0.09
C GLU A 396 25.56 8.74 -0.50
N THR A 397 24.83 7.66 -0.18
CA THR A 397 25.27 6.28 -0.40
C THR A 397 25.43 6.01 -1.89
N ARG A 398 26.64 5.68 -2.31
CA ARG A 398 26.94 5.31 -3.69
C ARG A 398 26.65 3.83 -3.93
N ALA A 399 26.38 3.49 -5.19
CA ALA A 399 26.41 2.10 -5.63
C ALA A 399 27.86 1.56 -5.47
N GLY A 400 28.17 0.98 -4.31
CA GLY A 400 29.48 0.42 -3.99
C GLY A 400 29.77 0.28 -2.50
N ASP A 401 29.17 1.16 -1.67
CA ASP A 401 29.51 1.28 -0.25
C ASP A 401 29.10 0.07 0.60
N HIS A 402 28.20 -0.76 0.05
CA HIS A 402 27.69 -1.99 0.65
C HIS A 402 27.69 -3.11 -0.40
N PRO A 403 28.81 -3.75 -0.75
CA PRO A 403 28.90 -4.70 -1.88
C PRO A 403 27.96 -5.93 -1.77
N GLU A 404 27.53 -6.28 -0.56
CA GLU A 404 26.53 -7.31 -0.30
C GLU A 404 25.11 -6.88 -0.72
N TRP A 405 24.88 -5.56 -0.78
CA TRP A 405 23.63 -4.89 -1.11
C TRP A 405 23.74 -3.86 -2.24
N THR A 406 24.91 -3.70 -2.88
CA THR A 406 25.10 -2.92 -4.11
C THR A 406 23.97 -3.38 -4.97
N THR A 407 23.01 -2.48 -5.17
CA THR A 407 21.69 -2.83 -5.67
C THR A 407 21.92 -3.81 -6.80
N LYS A 408 21.52 -5.07 -6.64
CA LYS A 408 21.73 -6.08 -7.70
C LYS A 408 20.87 -5.79 -8.94
N ILE A 409 20.39 -4.55 -9.06
CA ILE A 409 20.47 -3.74 -10.28
C ILE A 409 21.93 -3.55 -10.76
N THR A 410 22.74 -4.61 -10.70
CA THR A 410 23.96 -4.78 -11.48
C THR A 410 23.68 -5.98 -12.38
N THR A 411 22.69 -5.85 -13.25
CA THR A 411 22.96 -6.49 -14.54
C THR A 411 24.08 -5.65 -15.14
N PRO A 412 25.08 -6.26 -15.82
CA PRO A 412 26.15 -5.49 -16.45
C PRO A 412 25.67 -4.45 -17.49
N ASN A 413 24.36 -4.35 -17.75
CA ASN A 413 23.73 -3.46 -18.72
C ASN A 413 22.65 -2.51 -18.13
N VAL A 414 22.41 -2.51 -16.81
CA VAL A 414 21.43 -1.58 -16.20
C VAL A 414 22.19 -0.39 -15.63
N GLY A 415 22.35 0.66 -16.43
CA GLY A 415 22.95 1.91 -16.01
C GLY A 415 22.06 2.74 -15.06
N PRO A 416 22.49 3.94 -14.67
CA PRO A 416 21.68 4.84 -13.84
C PRO A 416 20.36 5.29 -14.50
N GLU A 417 20.18 5.10 -15.80
CA GLU A 417 19.00 5.52 -16.56
C GLU A 417 17.72 4.70 -16.29
N TYR A 418 17.79 3.61 -15.52
CA TYR A 418 16.65 2.73 -15.22
C TYR A 418 16.07 2.94 -13.82
N VAL A 419 16.70 3.75 -12.99
CA VAL A 419 16.27 4.03 -11.63
C VAL A 419 16.40 5.52 -11.39
N TYR A 420 15.33 6.14 -10.90
CA TYR A 420 15.39 7.51 -10.41
C TYR A 420 15.20 7.56 -8.90
N GLY A 421 15.74 8.59 -8.26
CA GLY A 421 15.67 8.76 -6.81
C GLY A 421 16.93 8.31 -6.08
N ALA A 422 16.95 8.65 -4.80
CA ALA A 422 18.00 8.28 -3.86
C ALA A 422 17.34 8.00 -2.51
N GLY A 423 17.94 7.11 -1.74
CA GLY A 423 17.55 6.81 -0.36
C GLY A 423 16.69 5.57 -0.15
N LEU A 424 16.24 4.90 -1.22
CA LEU A 424 15.79 3.51 -1.18
C LEU A 424 16.65 2.65 -2.11
N GLN A 425 17.12 1.52 -1.61
CA GLN A 425 17.79 0.49 -2.40
C GLN A 425 16.88 -0.71 -2.55
N ILE A 426 16.80 -1.21 -3.79
CA ILE A 426 15.92 -2.31 -4.15
C ILE A 426 16.74 -3.43 -4.76
N LYS A 427 16.50 -4.63 -4.26
CA LYS A 427 17.07 -5.86 -4.79
C LYS A 427 15.93 -6.73 -5.29
N LEU A 428 15.87 -6.88 -6.61
CA LEU A 428 14.99 -7.82 -7.28
C LEU A 428 15.66 -9.20 -7.28
N THR A 429 14.97 -10.22 -6.79
CA THR A 429 15.54 -11.56 -6.68
C THR A 429 15.67 -12.19 -8.07
N ARG A 430 16.89 -12.19 -8.63
CA ARG A 430 17.18 -12.83 -9.91
C ARG A 430 17.40 -14.32 -9.69
N SER A 431 16.53 -15.19 -10.24
CA SER A 431 16.83 -16.63 -10.25
C SER A 431 18.14 -16.83 -11.02
N ARG A 432 19.16 -17.42 -10.38
CA ARG A 432 20.47 -17.62 -11.00
C ARG A 432 20.32 -18.50 -12.26
N GLY A 433 20.68 -17.96 -13.42
CA GLY A 433 20.90 -18.75 -14.63
C GLY A 433 19.68 -19.11 -15.48
N VAL A 434 18.47 -18.67 -15.12
CA VAL A 434 17.27 -18.90 -15.95
C VAL A 434 16.89 -17.60 -16.67
N VAL A 435 16.67 -17.69 -17.98
CA VAL A 435 16.20 -16.61 -18.87
C VAL A 435 15.11 -15.78 -18.18
N PRO A 436 15.16 -14.43 -18.20
CA PRO A 436 14.23 -13.54 -17.49
C PRO A 436 12.74 -13.87 -17.67
N HIS A 437 12.36 -14.41 -18.83
CA HIS A 437 10.99 -14.84 -19.13
C HIS A 437 10.45 -15.99 -18.26
N LYS A 438 11.29 -16.66 -17.47
CA LYS A 438 10.91 -17.78 -16.58
C LYS A 438 10.99 -17.45 -15.08
N VAL A 439 11.32 -16.22 -14.67
CA VAL A 439 11.29 -15.82 -13.24
C VAL A 439 9.86 -15.45 -12.79
N PHE A 440 8.95 -15.49 -13.74
CA PHE A 440 7.61 -14.95 -13.61
C PHE A 440 6.61 -16.03 -13.31
N LEU A 441 5.93 -15.91 -12.17
CA LEU A 441 4.64 -16.53 -11.91
C LEU A 441 3.66 -16.17 -13.04
N ARG A 442 3.65 -16.94 -14.14
CA ARG A 442 2.64 -16.81 -15.17
C ARG A 442 1.54 -17.78 -14.80
N MET A 443 0.58 -17.30 -14.00
CA MET A 443 -0.66 -18.04 -13.78
C MET A 443 -1.25 -18.41 -15.15
N ASN A 444 -1.56 -19.71 -15.31
CA ASN A 444 -1.72 -20.36 -16.60
C ASN A 444 -2.65 -19.57 -17.55
N PRO A 445 -2.18 -19.12 -18.73
CA PRO A 445 -2.97 -18.27 -19.65
C PRO A 445 -4.20 -18.98 -20.25
N SER A 446 -4.29 -20.31 -20.16
CA SER A 446 -5.50 -21.05 -20.54
C SER A 446 -6.66 -20.82 -19.56
N ALA A 447 -6.37 -20.37 -18.34
CA ALA A 447 -7.33 -19.62 -17.57
C ALA A 447 -7.47 -18.24 -18.23
N ARG A 448 -8.41 -18.10 -19.17
CA ARG A 448 -8.94 -16.78 -19.65
C ARG A 448 -9.50 -15.91 -18.49
N ILE A 449 -9.27 -16.32 -17.25
CA ILE A 449 -9.93 -15.96 -16.02
C ILE A 449 -9.31 -14.71 -15.38
N VAL A 450 -8.08 -14.31 -15.76
CA VAL A 450 -7.40 -13.19 -15.07
C VAL A 450 -6.61 -12.32 -16.04
N LYS A 451 -7.29 -11.70 -17.01
CA LYS A 451 -6.76 -10.49 -17.65
C LYS A 451 -7.22 -9.30 -16.84
N GLY A 452 -6.40 -8.80 -15.91
CA GLY A 452 -6.64 -7.49 -15.30
C GLY A 452 -6.28 -7.33 -13.82
N LYS A 453 -6.67 -6.17 -13.32
CA LYS A 453 -6.33 -5.51 -12.05
C LYS A 453 -7.08 -6.08 -10.84
N ASN A 454 -7.06 -7.39 -10.72
CA ASN A 454 -8.17 -8.17 -10.16
C ASN A 454 -7.74 -9.14 -9.06
N VAL A 455 -6.49 -9.02 -8.62
CA VAL A 455 -5.86 -10.00 -7.74
C VAL A 455 -5.35 -9.30 -6.49
N HIS A 456 -5.74 -9.82 -5.33
CA HIS A 456 -5.33 -9.31 -4.02
C HIS A 456 -4.86 -10.44 -3.14
N PHE A 457 -3.90 -10.14 -2.27
CA PHE A 457 -3.42 -11.10 -1.28
C PHE A 457 -3.85 -10.64 0.10
N PHE A 458 -4.31 -11.57 0.92
CA PHE A 458 -4.71 -11.29 2.28
C PHE A 458 -4.38 -12.46 3.20
N GLU A 459 -4.15 -12.15 4.47
CA GLU A 459 -3.89 -13.14 5.51
C GLU A 459 -5.20 -13.47 6.25
N SER A 460 -5.46 -14.76 6.46
CA SER A 460 -6.61 -15.28 7.23
C SER A 460 -6.37 -15.22 8.74
N LEU A 461 -7.39 -15.47 9.57
CA LEU A 461 -7.23 -15.52 11.03
C LEU A 461 -6.26 -16.61 11.52
N SER A 462 -6.02 -17.66 10.72
CA SER A 462 -5.05 -18.72 11.05
C SER A 462 -3.62 -18.36 10.63
N GLY A 463 -3.39 -17.16 10.08
CA GLY A 463 -2.10 -16.71 9.55
C GLY A 463 -1.75 -17.32 8.19
N LYS A 464 -2.67 -18.04 7.55
CA LYS A 464 -2.48 -18.54 6.18
C LYS A 464 -2.77 -17.44 5.17
N ASP A 465 -1.98 -17.40 4.10
CA ASP A 465 -2.12 -16.41 3.05
C ASP A 465 -3.04 -16.92 1.94
N TYR A 466 -3.84 -16.02 1.38
CA TYR A 466 -4.80 -16.31 0.33
C TYR A 466 -4.70 -15.27 -0.77
N VAL A 467 -4.96 -15.70 -2.00
CA VAL A 467 -5.17 -14.85 -3.16
C VAL A 467 -6.66 -14.81 -3.49
N GLU A 468 -7.19 -13.60 -3.61
CA GLU A 468 -8.53 -13.29 -4.07
C GLU A 468 -8.49 -12.94 -5.57
N VAL A 469 -9.40 -13.52 -6.36
CA VAL A 469 -9.53 -13.20 -7.79
C VAL A 469 -10.93 -12.68 -8.09
N TRP A 470 -11.05 -11.36 -8.22
CA TRP A 470 -12.21 -10.69 -8.82
C TRP A 470 -12.06 -10.68 -10.35
N PRO A 471 -13.09 -10.54 -11.20
CA PRO A 471 -14.38 -9.86 -11.02
C PRO A 471 -15.62 -10.75 -10.84
N TYR A 472 -15.45 -12.03 -10.53
CA TYR A 472 -16.54 -12.99 -10.62
C TYR A 472 -17.68 -12.68 -9.66
N ASN A 473 -18.92 -13.00 -10.08
CA ASN A 473 -20.10 -12.92 -9.21
C ASN A 473 -19.94 -13.77 -7.95
N GLU A 474 -19.04 -14.74 -8.00
CA GLU A 474 -18.71 -15.64 -6.92
C GLU A 474 -17.32 -15.30 -6.37
N HIS A 475 -17.19 -15.28 -5.05
CA HIS A 475 -15.95 -14.94 -4.38
C HIS A 475 -14.99 -16.12 -4.49
N SER A 476 -14.01 -15.97 -5.38
CA SER A 476 -13.00 -16.97 -5.68
C SER A 476 -11.72 -16.64 -4.93
N VAL A 477 -11.35 -17.57 -4.06
CA VAL A 477 -10.19 -17.46 -3.18
C VAL A 477 -9.37 -18.74 -3.25
N GLN A 478 -8.07 -18.60 -3.08
CA GLN A 478 -7.15 -19.72 -3.08
C GLN A 478 -6.08 -19.51 -2.02
N GLU A 479 -5.78 -20.57 -1.26
CA GLU A 479 -4.63 -20.57 -0.35
C GLU A 479 -3.33 -20.49 -1.15
N VAL A 480 -2.42 -19.63 -0.70
CA VAL A 480 -1.08 -19.46 -1.28
C VAL A 480 -0.07 -19.80 -0.20
N ASP A 481 0.83 -20.73 -0.53
CA ASP A 481 1.95 -21.07 0.33
C ASP A 481 3.20 -20.31 -0.15
N PHE A 482 3.65 -19.35 0.66
CA PHE A 482 4.89 -18.60 0.44
C PHE A 482 6.12 -19.28 1.08
N PHE A 483 5.95 -20.40 1.81
CA PHE A 483 7.05 -21.17 2.40
C PHE A 483 7.84 -21.88 1.30
N ILE A 484 8.98 -21.31 0.93
CA ILE A 484 9.88 -21.89 -0.05
C ILE A 484 11.30 -21.77 0.48
N ASP A 485 11.91 -22.93 0.81
CA ASP A 485 13.27 -23.00 1.41
C ASP A 485 14.35 -22.35 0.53
N ASN A 486 14.07 -22.18 -0.77
CA ASN A 486 14.89 -21.40 -1.68
C ASN A 486 14.11 -20.98 -2.92
N PHE A 487 14.00 -19.66 -3.16
CA PHE A 487 13.40 -19.04 -4.35
C PHE A 487 14.19 -19.30 -5.66
N THR A 488 14.86 -20.45 -5.76
CA THR A 488 15.88 -20.76 -6.77
C THR A 488 15.36 -21.44 -8.03
N THR A 489 14.18 -22.07 -8.00
CA THR A 489 13.66 -22.87 -9.13
C THR A 489 12.22 -22.54 -9.47
N PHE A 490 11.91 -22.43 -10.78
CA PHE A 490 10.60 -22.06 -11.31
C PHE A 490 9.44 -22.96 -10.85
N SER A 491 9.67 -24.25 -10.63
CA SER A 491 8.65 -25.19 -10.17
C SER A 491 8.09 -24.84 -8.78
N HIS A 492 8.86 -24.13 -7.95
CA HIS A 492 8.38 -23.63 -6.65
C HIS A 492 7.36 -22.49 -6.80
N TYR A 493 7.32 -21.88 -7.99
CA TYR A 493 6.37 -20.86 -8.39
C TYR A 493 5.22 -21.45 -9.22
N ALA A 494 5.06 -22.76 -9.35
CA ALA A 494 3.93 -23.30 -10.12
C ALA A 494 2.66 -23.37 -9.25
N TRP A 495 1.91 -22.27 -9.17
CA TRP A 495 0.61 -22.27 -8.51
C TRP A 495 -0.47 -22.81 -9.44
N THR A 496 -1.12 -23.91 -9.04
CA THR A 496 -2.33 -24.37 -9.74
C THR A 496 -3.52 -23.75 -9.05
N ILE A 497 -4.28 -22.89 -9.75
CA ILE A 497 -5.53 -22.36 -9.22
C ILE A 497 -6.58 -23.46 -9.18
N LYS A 498 -6.79 -24.03 -8.00
CA LYS A 498 -7.98 -24.83 -7.67
C LYS A 498 -8.79 -24.01 -6.67
N GLY A 499 -9.41 -22.95 -7.16
CA GLY A 499 -10.25 -22.09 -6.33
C GLY A 499 -11.53 -22.83 -5.94
N GLU A 500 -11.89 -22.77 -4.67
CA GLU A 500 -13.29 -22.97 -4.29
C GLU A 500 -14.03 -21.67 -4.52
N VAL A 501 -15.19 -21.81 -5.14
CA VAL A 501 -15.99 -20.67 -5.55
C VAL A 501 -17.15 -20.57 -4.58
N SER A 502 -17.05 -19.62 -3.65
CA SER A 502 -18.15 -19.38 -2.72
C SER A 502 -19.20 -18.51 -3.40
N LYS A 503 -20.41 -19.05 -3.52
CA LYS A 503 -21.54 -18.24 -3.97
C LYS A 503 -21.85 -17.18 -2.92
N PRO A 504 -22.21 -15.96 -3.34
CA PRO A 504 -22.86 -14.99 -2.47
C PRO A 504 -24.00 -15.69 -1.71
N ASP A 505 -24.24 -15.33 -0.45
CA ASP A 505 -25.48 -15.72 0.19
C ASP A 505 -26.66 -15.21 -0.66
N GLU A 506 -27.78 -15.94 -0.69
CA GLU A 506 -28.96 -15.49 -1.46
C GLU A 506 -29.48 -14.12 -0.97
N ASP A 507 -29.13 -13.73 0.26
CA ASP A 507 -29.41 -12.43 0.87
C ASP A 507 -28.32 -11.36 0.64
N ASN A 508 -27.39 -11.56 -0.29
CA ASN A 508 -26.35 -10.57 -0.65
C ASN A 508 -26.89 -9.38 -1.47
N ARG A 509 -28.14 -8.97 -1.22
CA ARG A 509 -28.66 -7.71 -1.71
C ARG A 509 -27.79 -6.57 -1.15
N PRO A 510 -27.47 -5.57 -1.98
CA PRO A 510 -26.83 -4.34 -1.49
C PRO A 510 -27.58 -3.79 -0.28
N SER A 511 -26.84 -3.35 0.74
CA SER A 511 -27.39 -2.76 1.96
C SER A 511 -28.30 -1.55 1.71
N PHE A 512 -28.02 -0.80 0.64
CA PHE A 512 -28.85 0.29 0.14
C PHE A 512 -28.94 0.24 -1.39
N VAL A 513 -30.01 0.81 -1.93
CA VAL A 513 -30.21 0.92 -3.38
C VAL A 513 -29.63 2.24 -3.86
N SER A 514 -28.72 2.19 -4.82
CA SER A 514 -28.18 3.39 -5.47
C SER A 514 -28.98 3.76 -6.73
N GLU A 515 -28.86 5.01 -7.17
CA GLU A 515 -29.52 5.53 -8.39
C GLU A 515 -29.15 4.78 -9.67
N ALA A 516 -28.10 3.94 -9.62
CA ALA A 516 -27.71 2.96 -10.62
C ALA A 516 -28.88 2.14 -11.19
N LYS A 517 -29.89 1.80 -10.38
CA LYS A 517 -31.04 1.01 -10.83
C LYS A 517 -31.85 1.70 -11.94
N PHE A 518 -31.81 3.03 -12.00
CA PHE A 518 -32.53 3.82 -13.01
C PHE A 518 -31.70 4.08 -14.27
N ILE A 519 -30.41 3.72 -14.23
CA ILE A 519 -29.53 3.82 -15.38
C ILE A 519 -29.57 2.46 -16.08
N PRO A 520 -29.81 2.38 -17.40
CA PRO A 520 -29.76 1.11 -18.12
C PRO A 520 -28.32 0.58 -18.12
N MET A 521 -27.97 -0.19 -17.09
CA MET A 521 -26.65 -0.79 -16.92
C MET A 521 -26.62 -2.15 -17.60
N LYS A 522 -25.56 -2.43 -18.36
CA LYS A 522 -25.12 -3.84 -18.45
C LYS A 522 -24.73 -4.24 -17.03
N ASN A 523 -25.25 -5.37 -16.54
CA ASN A 523 -25.01 -5.87 -15.18
C ASN A 523 -23.62 -5.46 -14.69
N PRO A 524 -23.48 -4.61 -13.65
CA PRO A 524 -22.20 -4.07 -13.25
C PRO A 524 -21.25 -5.23 -12.97
N VAL A 525 -20.32 -5.44 -13.89
CA VAL A 525 -19.24 -6.39 -13.68
C VAL A 525 -18.23 -5.61 -12.86
N ASN A 526 -17.95 -6.07 -11.64
CA ASN A 526 -16.80 -5.59 -10.89
C ASN A 526 -15.55 -5.74 -11.79
N ARG A 527 -14.52 -4.89 -11.70
CA ARG A 527 -13.34 -5.00 -12.58
C ARG A 527 -12.01 -5.00 -11.86
N GLY A 528 -12.08 -4.88 -10.54
CA GLY A 528 -10.97 -4.99 -9.63
C GLY A 528 -11.42 -4.60 -8.24
N THR A 529 -10.53 -4.87 -7.31
CA THR A 529 -10.76 -4.59 -5.90
C THR A 529 -9.54 -3.87 -5.31
N GLY A 530 -9.67 -3.41 -4.08
CA GLY A 530 -8.59 -3.12 -3.14
C GLY A 530 -8.93 -3.86 -1.85
N CYS A 531 -8.01 -4.66 -1.34
CA CYS A 531 -8.24 -5.55 -0.21
C CYS A 531 -7.01 -5.59 0.72
N CYS A 532 -7.14 -5.80 2.03
CA CYS A 532 -8.36 -5.78 2.85
C CYS A 532 -8.08 -5.16 4.22
N ALA A 533 -9.08 -4.51 4.81
CA ALA A 533 -9.04 -4.02 6.18
C ALA A 533 -9.90 -4.88 7.13
N ASP A 534 -9.46 -5.02 8.37
CA ASP A 534 -10.20 -5.71 9.41
C ASP A 534 -11.22 -4.78 10.07
N LEU A 535 -12.47 -5.24 10.15
CA LEU A 535 -13.58 -4.53 10.77
C LEU A 535 -14.20 -5.41 11.87
N THR A 536 -14.30 -4.86 13.08
CA THR A 536 -15.09 -5.45 14.16
C THR A 536 -16.43 -4.72 14.23
N LEU A 537 -17.52 -5.46 14.07
CA LEU A 537 -18.88 -4.94 14.13
C LEU A 537 -19.29 -4.68 15.59
N ALA A 538 -20.36 -3.90 15.78
CA ALA A 538 -20.91 -3.56 17.09
C ALA A 538 -21.33 -4.79 17.91
N ASP A 539 -21.70 -5.88 17.25
CA ASP A 539 -22.02 -7.17 17.88
C ASP A 539 -20.78 -8.05 18.18
N GLY A 540 -19.58 -7.52 17.94
CA GLY A 540 -18.31 -8.19 18.18
C GLY A 540 -17.86 -9.14 17.07
N ARG A 541 -18.66 -9.37 16.02
CA ARG A 541 -18.23 -10.18 14.87
C ARG A 541 -17.09 -9.48 14.13
N GLN A 542 -16.13 -10.28 13.66
CA GLN A 542 -15.06 -9.80 12.80
C GLN A 542 -15.35 -10.12 11.34
N VAL A 543 -15.14 -9.13 10.48
CA VAL A 543 -15.22 -9.25 9.02
C VAL A 543 -14.00 -8.60 8.37
N LYS A 544 -13.64 -9.05 7.18
CA LYS A 544 -12.72 -8.34 6.29
C LYS A 544 -13.52 -7.54 5.28
N VAL A 545 -13.09 -6.32 5.03
CA VAL A 545 -13.73 -5.40 4.08
C VAL A 545 -12.77 -5.07 2.96
N GLY A 546 -13.23 -5.24 1.73
CA GLY A 546 -12.58 -4.75 0.52
C GLY A 546 -13.43 -3.71 -0.20
N VAL A 547 -12.84 -3.01 -1.16
CA VAL A 547 -13.51 -2.07 -2.06
C VAL A 547 -13.43 -2.61 -3.46
N ALA A 548 -14.57 -2.91 -4.09
CA ALA A 548 -14.63 -3.23 -5.50
C ALA A 548 -14.96 -1.98 -6.32
N HIS A 549 -14.45 -1.90 -7.55
CA HIS A 549 -14.95 -0.93 -8.52
C HIS A 549 -15.71 -1.66 -9.64
N SER A 550 -16.78 -1.03 -10.11
CA SER A 550 -17.65 -1.49 -11.19
C SER A 550 -17.65 -0.46 -12.30
N VAL A 551 -17.65 -0.91 -13.55
CA VAL A 551 -17.78 -0.01 -14.71
C VAL A 551 -19.25 0.14 -15.05
N LEU A 552 -19.76 1.36 -14.92
CA LEU A 552 -21.15 1.71 -15.24
C LEU A 552 -21.33 1.83 -16.76
N LYS A 553 -20.50 2.67 -17.37
CA LYS A 553 -20.35 2.84 -18.82
C LYS A 553 -18.88 3.13 -19.10
N GLU A 554 -18.47 3.12 -20.36
CA GLU A 554 -17.08 3.43 -20.70
C GLU A 554 -16.68 4.80 -20.14
N GLY A 555 -15.61 4.81 -19.34
CA GLY A 555 -15.14 6.02 -18.67
C GLY A 555 -15.96 6.44 -17.45
N ILE A 556 -16.88 5.62 -16.91
CA ILE A 556 -17.52 5.86 -15.62
C ILE A 556 -17.33 4.67 -14.68
N TYR A 557 -16.64 4.92 -13.57
CA TYR A 557 -16.33 3.92 -12.54
C TYR A 557 -17.00 4.30 -11.23
N LEU A 558 -17.61 3.31 -10.59
CA LEU A 558 -18.21 3.42 -9.27
C LEU A 558 -17.61 2.37 -8.35
N HIS A 559 -17.75 2.56 -7.05
CA HIS A 559 -17.25 1.67 -6.01
C HIS A 559 -18.37 1.00 -5.23
N ARG A 560 -18.05 -0.10 -4.57
CA ARG A 560 -18.84 -0.70 -3.50
C ARG A 560 -17.93 -1.38 -2.50
N PHE A 561 -18.32 -1.39 -1.24
CA PHE A 561 -17.72 -2.26 -0.25
C PHE A 561 -18.29 -3.67 -0.38
N TYR A 562 -17.45 -4.64 -0.08
CA TYR A 562 -17.86 -6.02 0.17
C TYR A 562 -17.20 -6.50 1.45
N ALA A 563 -17.93 -7.28 2.24
CA ALA A 563 -17.44 -7.85 3.48
C ALA A 563 -17.57 -9.37 3.45
N PHE A 564 -16.57 -10.05 4.00
CA PHE A 564 -16.55 -11.50 4.11
C PHE A 564 -16.06 -11.96 5.48
N VAL A 565 -16.48 -13.16 5.88
CA VAL A 565 -16.01 -13.79 7.12
C VAL A 565 -14.51 -14.08 6.97
N PRO A 566 -13.66 -13.73 7.94
CA PRO A 566 -12.20 -13.91 7.82
C PRO A 566 -11.75 -15.37 8.03
N LYS A 567 -12.69 -16.31 7.96
CA LYS A 567 -12.50 -17.76 8.07
C LYS A 567 -12.90 -18.40 6.76
N TYR A 568 -12.08 -19.33 6.27
CA TYR A 568 -12.37 -20.15 5.11
C TYR A 568 -13.79 -20.77 5.21
N PRO A 569 -14.63 -20.72 4.14
CA PRO A 569 -14.31 -20.39 2.75
C PRO A 569 -14.43 -18.90 2.40
N PHE A 570 -14.34 -18.00 3.37
CA PHE A 570 -14.41 -16.54 3.16
C PHE A 570 -15.71 -16.08 2.52
N LYS A 571 -16.85 -16.63 2.96
CA LYS A 571 -18.16 -16.27 2.41
C LYS A 571 -18.39 -14.75 2.50
N ILE A 572 -18.76 -14.12 1.38
CA ILE A 572 -19.25 -12.75 1.37
C ILE A 572 -20.56 -12.71 2.15
N VAL A 573 -20.59 -11.90 3.20
CA VAL A 573 -21.76 -11.71 4.08
C VAL A 573 -22.50 -10.42 3.79
N LYS A 574 -21.87 -9.47 3.10
CA LYS A 574 -22.51 -8.19 2.79
C LYS A 574 -21.88 -7.47 1.62
N LEU A 575 -22.73 -6.76 0.87
CA LEU A 575 -22.35 -5.80 -0.17
C LEU A 575 -22.96 -4.45 0.17
N SER A 576 -22.24 -3.35 -0.07
CA SER A 576 -22.85 -2.03 -0.08
C SER A 576 -23.57 -1.77 -1.41
N GLY A 577 -24.39 -0.72 -1.44
CA GLY A 577 -24.75 -0.07 -2.71
C GLY A 577 -23.52 0.55 -3.39
N LEU A 578 -23.72 1.02 -4.62
CA LEU A 578 -22.71 1.74 -5.39
C LEU A 578 -22.54 3.18 -4.88
N PHE A 579 -21.32 3.69 -4.94
CA PHE A 579 -20.95 5.08 -4.63
C PHE A 579 -19.78 5.53 -5.50
N CYS A 580 -19.44 6.83 -5.48
CA CYS A 580 -18.20 7.33 -6.05
C CYS A 580 -17.37 8.00 -4.95
N LEU A 581 -16.04 8.02 -5.11
CA LEU A 581 -15.14 8.82 -4.27
C LEU A 581 -14.87 10.15 -4.96
N GLY A 582 -14.59 11.21 -4.20
CA GLY A 582 -14.48 12.58 -4.67
C GLY A 582 -13.12 12.94 -5.27
N HIS A 583 -13.06 14.17 -5.80
CA HIS A 583 -11.87 14.84 -6.29
C HIS A 583 -10.96 15.36 -5.15
N MET A 584 -9.77 15.82 -5.49
CA MET A 584 -8.90 16.54 -4.54
C MET A 584 -9.61 17.76 -3.94
N LEU A 585 -9.32 18.01 -2.66
CA LEU A 585 -9.83 19.16 -1.92
C LEU A 585 -8.66 20.06 -1.49
N GLU A 586 -8.91 21.35 -1.31
CA GLU A 586 -7.91 22.29 -0.78
C GLU A 586 -7.42 21.93 0.63
N THR A 587 -8.25 21.18 1.38
CA THR A 587 -7.94 20.69 2.73
C THR A 587 -7.13 19.41 2.73
N ASP A 588 -6.90 18.79 1.56
CA ASP A 588 -6.10 17.56 1.51
C ASP A 588 -4.61 17.88 1.80
N GLY A 589 -3.96 17.01 2.57
CA GLY A 589 -2.53 16.99 2.79
C GLY A 589 -1.77 16.94 1.47
N ASP A 590 -0.67 17.69 1.42
CA ASP A 590 0.28 17.77 0.29
C ASP A 590 -0.31 18.31 -1.03
N VAL A 591 -1.57 18.77 -1.04
CA VAL A 591 -2.24 19.31 -2.23
C VAL A 591 -1.45 20.45 -2.89
N GLN A 592 -0.86 21.34 -2.09
CA GLN A 592 -0.10 22.49 -2.61
C GLN A 592 1.17 22.09 -3.37
N ASN A 593 1.70 20.88 -3.14
CA ASN A 593 2.86 20.36 -3.86
C ASN A 593 2.45 19.61 -5.13
N HIS A 594 1.18 19.23 -5.27
CA HIS A 594 0.66 18.58 -6.46
C HIS A 594 0.50 19.59 -7.60
N TRP A 595 1.04 19.31 -8.79
CA TRP A 595 1.05 20.26 -9.91
C TRP A 595 -0.34 20.63 -10.43
N LEU A 596 -1.29 19.69 -10.36
CA LEU A 596 -2.70 20.00 -10.67
C LEU A 596 -3.29 21.05 -9.74
N SER A 597 -2.81 21.27 -8.51
CA SER A 597 -3.43 22.26 -7.61
C SER A 597 -3.40 23.71 -8.14
N LYS A 598 -2.51 24.00 -9.10
CA LYS A 598 -2.42 25.32 -9.76
C LYS A 598 -3.15 25.39 -11.10
N LYS A 599 -3.71 24.29 -11.58
CA LYS A 599 -4.50 24.29 -12.79
C LYS A 599 -5.87 24.93 -12.51
N GLU A 600 -6.31 25.81 -13.40
CA GLU A 600 -7.59 26.49 -13.34
C GLU A 600 -8.71 25.45 -13.28
N GLY A 601 -9.60 25.62 -12.30
CA GLY A 601 -10.67 24.67 -12.03
C GLY A 601 -10.21 23.31 -11.51
N SER A 602 -9.02 23.19 -10.92
CA SER A 602 -8.61 21.90 -10.33
C SER A 602 -9.38 21.52 -9.08
N PHE A 603 -9.99 22.52 -8.44
CA PHE A 603 -10.99 22.34 -7.40
C PHE A 603 -12.42 22.51 -7.96
N ASP A 604 -12.56 22.88 -9.24
CA ASP A 604 -13.85 22.83 -9.92
C ASP A 604 -14.14 21.37 -10.25
N LYS A 605 -15.06 20.82 -9.46
CA LYS A 605 -15.49 19.44 -9.55
C LYS A 605 -15.94 19.13 -10.96
N ARG A 606 -15.21 18.25 -11.65
CA ARG A 606 -15.72 17.67 -12.90
C ARG A 606 -16.94 16.87 -12.53
N HIS A 607 -18.07 17.25 -13.10
CA HIS A 607 -19.32 16.59 -12.84
C HIS A 607 -19.58 15.53 -13.90
N THR A 608 -19.90 14.32 -13.46
CA THR A 608 -20.23 13.22 -14.35
C THR A 608 -21.74 13.15 -14.55
N GLU A 609 -22.18 13.15 -15.81
CA GLU A 609 -23.58 12.93 -16.17
C GLU A 609 -23.89 11.43 -16.31
N MET A 610 -24.86 10.95 -15.53
CA MET A 610 -25.28 9.54 -15.52
C MET A 610 -26.81 9.43 -15.56
N GLY A 611 -27.36 9.12 -16.73
CA GLY A 611 -28.81 8.93 -16.89
C GLY A 611 -29.63 10.21 -16.84
N GLY A 612 -29.04 11.38 -17.09
CA GLY A 612 -29.68 12.69 -17.03
C GLY A 612 -29.20 13.54 -15.84
N PRO A 613 -29.19 13.01 -14.61
CA PRO A 613 -28.62 13.71 -13.47
C PRO A 613 -27.10 13.90 -13.55
N THR A 614 -26.65 14.98 -12.93
CA THR A 614 -25.26 15.39 -12.77
C THR A 614 -24.79 15.08 -11.36
N TYR A 615 -23.62 14.46 -11.22
CA TYR A 615 -23.07 14.02 -9.94
C TYR A 615 -21.70 14.65 -9.70
N ASP A 616 -21.39 14.92 -8.44
CA ASP A 616 -20.05 15.29 -7.99
C ASP A 616 -19.16 14.04 -7.84
N CYS A 617 -18.92 13.38 -8.98
CA CYS A 617 -18.07 12.21 -9.10
C CYS A 617 -17.00 12.50 -10.16
N PRO A 618 -15.76 12.02 -9.98
CA PRO A 618 -14.83 11.88 -11.09
C PRO A 618 -15.36 10.84 -12.09
N ASP A 619 -14.97 10.99 -13.35
CA ASP A 619 -15.35 10.06 -14.40
C ASP A 619 -14.73 8.68 -14.12
N ILE A 620 -13.43 8.66 -13.82
CA ILE A 620 -12.73 7.42 -13.50
C ILE A 620 -12.23 7.51 -12.07
N THR A 621 -12.73 6.63 -11.22
CA THR A 621 -12.19 6.41 -9.87
C THR A 621 -11.77 4.95 -9.74
N PHE A 622 -10.57 4.73 -9.22
CA PHE A 622 -9.98 3.40 -9.15
C PHE A 622 -9.44 3.13 -7.76
N ALA A 623 -10.25 2.47 -6.92
CA ALA A 623 -9.79 2.00 -5.62
C ALA A 623 -8.67 0.97 -5.83
N SER A 624 -7.48 1.31 -5.36
CA SER A 624 -6.26 0.52 -5.49
C SER A 624 -5.91 -0.20 -4.20
N GLY A 625 -6.25 0.37 -3.04
CA GLY A 625 -5.94 -0.24 -1.74
C GLY A 625 -6.85 0.19 -0.61
N ILE A 626 -6.95 -0.67 0.41
CA ILE A 626 -7.64 -0.40 1.66
C ILE A 626 -6.81 -1.00 2.80
N THR A 627 -6.50 -0.21 3.82
CA THR A 627 -5.66 -0.67 4.94
C THR A 627 -5.98 0.08 6.23
N ASN A 628 -5.55 -0.43 7.39
CA ASN A 628 -5.72 0.27 8.66
C ASN A 628 -4.79 1.49 8.76
N LEU A 629 -5.30 2.54 9.39
CA LEU A 629 -4.50 3.70 9.79
C LEU A 629 -3.73 3.38 11.08
N ILE A 630 -2.45 3.71 11.12
CA ILE A 630 -1.52 3.49 12.24
C ILE A 630 -1.52 4.73 13.14
N GLY A 631 -1.47 4.54 14.46
CA GLY A 631 -1.26 5.64 15.43
C GLY A 631 -2.51 6.45 15.78
N HIS A 632 -3.68 6.03 15.31
CA HIS A 632 -4.96 6.70 15.55
C HIS A 632 -6.01 5.70 16.06
N GLY A 633 -5.62 4.90 17.05
CA GLY A 633 -6.44 3.79 17.51
C GLY A 633 -6.62 2.70 16.43
N ASN A 634 -7.66 1.88 16.57
CA ASN A 634 -8.05 0.88 15.57
C ASN A 634 -9.37 1.26 14.86
N ASP A 635 -9.72 2.54 14.88
CA ASP A 635 -11.02 3.04 14.46
C ASP A 635 -11.03 3.61 13.03
N TYR A 636 -9.86 3.79 12.40
CA TYR A 636 -9.73 4.39 11.07
C TYR A 636 -9.06 3.46 10.05
N ILE A 637 -9.43 3.67 8.79
CA ILE A 637 -8.81 3.03 7.64
C ILE A 637 -8.42 4.06 6.59
N ILE A 638 -7.48 3.70 5.73
CA ILE A 638 -7.07 4.44 4.55
C ILE A 638 -7.70 3.75 3.34
N ILE A 639 -8.37 4.52 2.48
CA ILE A 639 -8.80 4.07 1.16
C ILE A 639 -7.97 4.83 0.12
N SER A 640 -7.14 4.10 -0.61
CA SER A 640 -6.25 4.63 -1.64
C SER A 640 -6.86 4.41 -3.02
N TYR A 641 -6.87 5.45 -3.86
CA TYR A 641 -7.48 5.38 -5.18
C TYR A 641 -6.86 6.36 -6.19
N GLY A 642 -6.92 5.99 -7.47
CA GLY A 642 -6.63 6.89 -8.58
C GLY A 642 -7.86 7.70 -9.00
N VAL A 643 -7.65 8.96 -9.41
CA VAL A 643 -8.68 9.87 -9.89
C VAL A 643 -8.38 10.28 -11.32
N ASP A 644 -9.33 10.01 -12.22
CA ASP A 644 -9.32 10.26 -13.67
C ASP A 644 -8.10 9.71 -14.43
N ASP A 645 -7.43 8.70 -13.85
CA ASP A 645 -6.10 8.24 -14.25
C ASP A 645 -5.04 9.38 -14.27
N CYS A 646 -5.11 10.28 -13.30
CA CYS A 646 -4.31 11.52 -13.28
C CYS A 646 -3.52 11.79 -12.04
N TYR A 647 -4.12 11.52 -10.90
CA TYR A 647 -3.46 11.66 -9.63
C TYR A 647 -3.94 10.57 -8.68
N SER A 648 -3.14 10.38 -7.65
CA SER A 648 -3.36 9.50 -6.52
C SER A 648 -3.99 10.27 -5.37
N ARG A 649 -5.04 9.74 -4.75
CA ARG A 649 -5.62 10.27 -3.51
C ARG A 649 -5.76 9.15 -2.48
N SER A 650 -5.72 9.50 -1.20
CA SER A 650 -6.07 8.60 -0.11
C SER A 650 -6.95 9.33 0.88
N ILE A 651 -8.07 8.72 1.22
CA ILE A 651 -9.01 9.26 2.20
C ILE A 651 -8.95 8.44 3.49
N ILE A 652 -9.16 9.12 4.60
CA ILE A 652 -9.18 8.52 5.93
C ILE A 652 -10.64 8.37 6.35
N VAL A 653 -11.05 7.12 6.58
CA VAL A 653 -12.44 6.79 6.86
C VAL A 653 -12.55 6.12 8.21
N HIS A 654 -13.45 6.63 9.06
CA HIS A 654 -13.79 5.95 10.30
C HIS A 654 -14.55 4.65 10.02
N LYS A 655 -14.12 3.53 10.61
CA LYS A 655 -14.68 2.18 10.42
C LYS A 655 -16.19 2.11 10.66
N LYS A 656 -16.69 2.87 11.64
CA LYS A 656 -18.14 3.01 11.90
C LYS A 656 -18.95 3.47 10.68
N LYS A 657 -18.40 4.35 9.84
CA LYS A 657 -19.10 4.80 8.62
C LYS A 657 -19.32 3.65 7.64
N ILE A 658 -18.30 2.80 7.49
CA ILE A 658 -18.37 1.61 6.63
C ILE A 658 -19.32 0.59 7.24
N GLU A 659 -19.27 0.38 8.56
CA GLU A 659 -20.25 -0.45 9.25
C GLU A 659 -21.68 0.04 9.01
N LEU A 660 -21.94 1.34 9.13
CA LEU A 660 -23.27 1.92 8.85
C LEU A 660 -23.70 1.67 7.40
N LEU A 661 -22.81 1.92 6.44
CA LEU A 661 -23.11 1.68 5.02
C LEU A 661 -23.38 0.21 4.69
N MET A 662 -22.81 -0.74 5.43
CA MET A 662 -22.91 -2.17 5.10
C MET A 662 -23.93 -2.91 5.96
N PHE A 663 -23.93 -2.66 7.27
CA PHE A 663 -24.57 -3.52 8.29
C PHE A 663 -25.63 -2.80 9.12
N GLN A 664 -26.15 -1.66 8.67
CA GLN A 664 -27.27 -1.03 9.34
C GLN A 664 -28.39 -2.05 9.59
N SER A 665 -28.63 -2.32 10.87
CA SER A 665 -29.85 -2.93 11.33
C SER A 665 -30.95 -1.95 10.99
N LYS A 666 -31.75 -2.26 9.95
CA LYS A 666 -33.02 -1.56 9.77
C LYS A 666 -33.71 -1.65 11.12
N PRO A 667 -34.06 -0.52 11.78
CA PRO A 667 -34.85 -0.61 12.99
C PRO A 667 -36.06 -1.45 12.64
N ASN A 668 -36.26 -2.55 13.35
CA ASN A 668 -37.47 -3.33 13.13
C ASN A 668 -38.62 -2.34 13.34
N ALA A 669 -39.63 -2.34 12.45
CA ALA A 669 -40.74 -1.39 12.54
C ALA A 669 -41.42 -1.42 13.93
N THR A 670 -41.22 -2.49 14.70
CA THR A 670 -41.61 -2.65 16.10
C THR A 670 -40.81 -1.82 17.10
N ASP A 671 -39.52 -1.53 16.88
CA ASP A 671 -38.68 -0.77 17.81
C ASP A 671 -38.99 0.74 17.78
N VAL A 672 -39.52 1.24 16.66
CA VAL A 672 -39.93 2.65 16.49
C VAL A 672 -41.26 2.97 17.20
N LEU A 673 -42.06 1.95 17.53
CA LEU A 673 -43.32 2.15 18.27
C LEU A 673 -43.14 2.25 19.80
N TYR A 674 -41.91 2.08 20.30
CA TYR A 674 -41.58 2.12 21.74
C TYR A 674 -40.67 3.30 22.13
N GLN A 675 -40.32 4.18 21.19
CA GLN A 675 -39.74 5.51 21.46
C GLN A 675 -40.79 6.57 21.19
#